data_AF-A0A2W5SN73-F1
#
_entry.id   AF-A0A2W5SN73-F1
#
_cell.length_a   1.000
_cell.length_b   1.000
_cell.length_c   1.000
_cell.angle_alpha   90.00
_cell.angle_beta   90.00
_cell.angle_gamma   90.00
#
_symmetry.space_group_name_H-M   'P 1'
#
loop_
_entity.id
_entity.type
_entity.pdbx_description
1 polymer ?
#
loop_
_entity_poly.entity_id
_entity_poly.type
_entity_poly.pdbx_seq_one_letter_code
_entity_poly.pdbx_strand_id
1 'polypeptide(L)'
;MRRVWCSMVFAVLSACPATSGSDAGPVDDAGMGQLLLVFDGDFGEVERFHVAESPARFINVGKVPASVSRLSVEGEGFSIGTSDGSPIAPGASRDVPVNFRPTRNGAHRARISFQATTLPVLAHFSMVGTGVGALVKVPDELDLGSQVISDFQTLRVDGTLRVENVGDRWLYFPSARPWVVSPAEELCLGDVDRSTGACLGTVQNVDVTAGVAPGRTLELPVHFVSTVPGRRAWTITLETTLPDAPVVTVPVRIDVRPLPTCRLVMEESGVDFGDLEPMHAVDRTFTLRNDGTVSCTGVIPRVMRGLEHFAVVEPRDWPRNLRAGERLPVTVRALPAVERDVVTGSVMVGGRVLDLSANVLATPCVAVTAPPSLGTWSPGCAPPARTVVLTNRCAQAVQLTRLSAAPEPFMASPGSLPRTIAANASVGFQLSTTALPAGEHRATWTAEVQTDFGPEVHRREVSARVADGGREVQRALEKVDVLVVFDQFAPAASAAQTGLASLYSLLSNTGVDFHLGLVISNQDDGVLSFTPVGTPWLSRDAGSDVAWQTVLANGGGSQPGQGLGSLIKALSDPTINRGFFRADASSVVVMIGSSADHGEPGLDTQVLAFRPGVRDLVVFAVECGAAASAMQQRLVTATGGTMTSCAGSWPTLLNDVTAAVNGARSRMLISSDVAPGTMSVTGLNTSAWAYAAPWLTIPEGRVNIEATFTPVCR
;
A
#
# COMPACT_ATOMS: atom_id res chain seq x y z
N MET A 1 -55.88 -37.94 -35.83
CA MET A 1 -55.91 -39.02 -36.84
C MET A 1 -56.29 -40.31 -36.13
N ARG A 2 -57.41 -40.93 -36.48
CA ARG A 2 -57.90 -42.18 -35.87
C ARG A 2 -56.99 -43.35 -36.29
N ARG A 3 -56.16 -43.87 -35.37
CA ARG A 3 -55.66 -45.24 -35.46
C ARG A 3 -56.65 -46.13 -34.72
N VAL A 4 -57.45 -46.87 -35.48
CA VAL A 4 -58.32 -47.93 -34.96
C VAL A 4 -57.42 -49.15 -34.73
N TRP A 5 -57.00 -49.36 -33.48
CA TRP A 5 -56.57 -50.68 -33.03
C TRP A 5 -57.80 -51.33 -32.40
N CYS A 6 -58.47 -52.18 -33.16
CA CYS A 6 -59.57 -52.99 -32.65
C CYS A 6 -58.96 -54.18 -31.90
N SER A 7 -58.76 -54.04 -30.58
CA SER A 7 -58.44 -55.17 -29.70
C SER A 7 -59.65 -55.50 -28.84
N MET A 8 -60.71 -56.03 -29.45
CA MET A 8 -61.74 -56.74 -28.70
C MET A 8 -61.16 -58.08 -28.24
N VAL A 9 -60.90 -58.21 -26.95
CA VAL A 9 -60.47 -59.47 -26.35
C VAL A 9 -61.69 -60.15 -25.73
N PHE A 10 -62.00 -61.35 -26.23
CA PHE A 10 -63.09 -62.18 -25.72
C PHE A 10 -62.52 -63.17 -24.71
N ALA A 11 -63.02 -63.19 -23.47
CA ALA A 11 -62.87 -64.39 -22.63
C ALA A 11 -64.24 -65.03 -22.42
N VAL A 12 -64.37 -66.24 -22.97
CA VAL A 12 -65.50 -67.13 -22.73
C VAL A 12 -65.10 -68.06 -21.59
N LEU A 13 -65.83 -68.02 -20.48
CA LEU A 13 -65.72 -69.02 -19.43
C LEU A 13 -66.63 -70.20 -19.80
N SER A 14 -66.06 -71.29 -20.31
CA SER A 14 -66.74 -72.57 -20.51
C SER A 14 -66.10 -73.65 -19.64
N ALA A 15 -66.93 -74.46 -18.97
CA ALA A 15 -66.46 -75.66 -18.28
C ALA A 15 -66.67 -76.87 -19.20
N CYS A 16 -65.62 -77.65 -19.43
CA CYS A 16 -65.73 -79.00 -19.98
C CYS A 16 -65.61 -79.98 -18.80
N PRO A 17 -66.65 -80.74 -18.43
CA PRO A 17 -66.51 -81.76 -17.41
C PRO A 17 -65.66 -82.90 -17.96
N ALA A 18 -64.43 -83.04 -17.46
CA ALA A 18 -63.65 -84.26 -17.63
C ALA A 18 -64.25 -85.34 -16.75
N THR A 19 -65.02 -86.25 -17.33
CA THR A 19 -65.29 -87.56 -16.73
C THR A 19 -65.13 -88.65 -17.79
N SER A 20 -64.18 -89.55 -17.54
CA SER A 20 -64.01 -90.82 -18.25
C SER A 20 -65.17 -91.75 -17.90
N GLY A 21 -65.98 -92.12 -18.88
CA GLY A 21 -67.05 -93.10 -18.72
C GLY A 21 -67.83 -93.27 -20.01
N SER A 22 -67.71 -94.44 -20.62
CA SER A 22 -68.39 -94.86 -21.84
C SER A 22 -69.91 -94.88 -21.68
N ASP A 23 -70.63 -94.00 -22.36
CA ASP A 23 -71.89 -94.31 -23.04
C ASP A 23 -72.30 -93.17 -23.98
N ALA A 24 -72.54 -93.51 -25.25
CA ALA A 24 -72.96 -92.58 -26.29
C ALA A 24 -74.48 -92.45 -26.31
N GLY A 25 -75.01 -91.51 -25.53
CA GLY A 25 -76.31 -90.87 -25.76
C GLY A 25 -76.10 -89.41 -26.19
N PRO A 26 -77.08 -88.75 -26.84
CA PRO A 26 -76.96 -87.34 -27.18
C PRO A 26 -76.77 -86.55 -25.87
N VAL A 27 -75.65 -85.83 -25.76
CA VAL A 27 -75.39 -84.91 -24.66
C VAL A 27 -76.36 -83.75 -24.82
N ASP A 28 -77.52 -83.84 -24.18
CA ASP A 28 -78.29 -82.66 -23.84
C ASP A 28 -77.46 -81.86 -22.83
N ASP A 29 -76.81 -80.79 -23.30
CA ASP A 29 -76.14 -79.78 -22.49
C ASP A 29 -77.12 -79.21 -21.46
N ALA A 30 -77.19 -79.86 -20.30
CA ALA A 30 -77.93 -79.41 -19.14
C ALA A 30 -77.29 -78.12 -18.60
N GLY A 31 -77.82 -76.99 -19.09
CA GLY A 31 -78.21 -75.88 -18.22
C GLY A 31 -77.13 -75.10 -17.47
N MET A 32 -75.94 -74.88 -18.04
CA MET A 32 -74.99 -73.95 -17.43
C MET A 32 -75.23 -72.51 -17.91
N GLY A 33 -75.35 -71.57 -16.95
CA GLY A 33 -75.26 -70.14 -17.25
C GLY A 33 -73.82 -69.78 -17.59
N GLN A 34 -73.60 -69.08 -18.71
CA GLN A 34 -72.27 -68.72 -19.21
C GLN A 34 -72.23 -67.21 -19.41
N LEU A 35 -71.30 -66.53 -18.74
CA LEU A 35 -71.07 -65.10 -18.93
C LEU A 35 -69.85 -64.87 -19.82
N LEU A 36 -70.06 -64.09 -20.87
CA LEU A 36 -69.02 -63.52 -21.72
C LEU A 36 -68.82 -62.07 -21.30
N LEU A 37 -67.59 -61.69 -20.95
CA LEU A 37 -67.22 -60.28 -20.81
C LEU A 37 -66.70 -59.76 -22.15
N VAL A 38 -67.35 -58.71 -22.65
CA VAL A 38 -66.88 -57.88 -23.76
C VAL A 38 -66.46 -56.55 -23.19
N PHE A 39 -65.16 -56.24 -23.27
CA PHE A 39 -64.61 -55.03 -22.69
C PHE A 39 -63.41 -54.55 -23.50
N ASP A 40 -63.36 -53.24 -23.76
CA ASP A 40 -62.15 -52.57 -24.25
C ASP A 40 -61.36 -52.08 -23.04
N GLY A 41 -60.29 -52.80 -22.73
CA GLY A 41 -59.43 -52.53 -21.58
C GLY A 41 -58.37 -51.46 -21.84
N ASP A 42 -58.34 -50.83 -23.02
CA ASP A 42 -57.42 -49.73 -23.33
C ASP A 42 -58.14 -48.38 -23.21
N PHE A 43 -57.79 -47.63 -22.16
CA PHE A 43 -58.33 -46.29 -21.91
C PHE A 43 -57.58 -45.20 -22.67
N GLY A 44 -56.53 -45.54 -23.42
CA GLY A 44 -55.72 -44.58 -24.18
C GLY A 44 -55.02 -43.57 -23.28
N GLU A 45 -54.82 -42.35 -23.80
CA GLU A 45 -54.27 -41.22 -23.05
C GLU A 45 -55.37 -40.47 -22.30
N VAL A 46 -55.23 -40.34 -20.98
CA VAL A 46 -56.17 -39.60 -20.11
C VAL A 46 -55.40 -38.56 -19.31
N GLU A 47 -55.88 -37.32 -19.34
CA GLU A 47 -55.25 -36.23 -18.58
C GLU A 47 -55.28 -36.51 -17.08
N ARG A 48 -54.21 -36.15 -16.37
CA ARG A 48 -54.15 -36.32 -14.91
C ARG A 48 -55.36 -35.68 -14.25
N PHE A 49 -55.92 -36.38 -13.26
CA PHE A 49 -57.12 -36.02 -12.52
C PHE A 49 -58.44 -35.98 -13.30
N HIS A 50 -58.43 -36.22 -14.62
CA HIS A 50 -59.62 -36.44 -15.43
C HIS A 50 -60.03 -37.91 -15.44
N VAL A 51 -61.31 -38.19 -15.71
CA VAL A 51 -61.87 -39.54 -15.73
C VAL A 51 -62.20 -39.93 -17.16
N ALA A 52 -61.74 -41.11 -17.58
CA ALA A 52 -62.28 -41.81 -18.74
C ALA A 52 -63.10 -43.02 -18.28
N GLU A 53 -64.28 -43.20 -18.87
CA GLU A 53 -65.20 -44.29 -18.55
C GLU A 53 -65.32 -45.23 -19.75
N SER A 54 -65.26 -46.55 -19.50
CA SER A 54 -65.50 -47.60 -20.49
C SER A 54 -66.43 -48.67 -19.91
N PRO A 55 -67.51 -49.08 -20.60
CA PRO A 55 -68.45 -50.07 -20.08
C PRO A 55 -67.93 -51.51 -20.25
N ALA A 56 -67.83 -52.25 -19.15
CA ALA A 56 -67.63 -53.69 -19.13
C ALA A 56 -68.97 -54.41 -19.35
N ARG A 57 -69.16 -55.00 -20.54
CA ARG A 57 -70.42 -55.65 -20.93
C ARG A 57 -70.41 -57.14 -20.63
N PHE A 58 -71.22 -57.57 -19.66
CA PHE A 58 -71.46 -58.96 -19.35
C PHE A 58 -72.66 -59.47 -20.16
N ILE A 59 -72.44 -60.48 -21.01
CA ILE A 59 -73.47 -61.09 -21.86
C ILE A 59 -73.71 -62.52 -21.38
N ASN A 60 -74.96 -62.90 -21.10
CA ASN A 60 -75.28 -64.29 -20.83
C ASN A 60 -75.48 -65.05 -22.15
N VAL A 61 -74.48 -65.84 -22.53
CA VAL A 61 -74.51 -66.68 -23.74
C VAL A 61 -75.02 -68.10 -23.45
N GLY A 62 -75.32 -68.42 -22.19
CA GLY A 62 -75.88 -69.69 -21.76
C GLY A 62 -77.41 -69.75 -21.89
N LYS A 63 -77.99 -70.92 -21.58
CA LYS A 63 -79.44 -71.20 -21.67
C LYS A 63 -80.21 -70.94 -20.37
N VAL A 64 -79.52 -70.62 -19.26
CA VAL A 64 -80.07 -70.39 -17.92
C VAL A 64 -79.59 -69.02 -17.39
N PRO A 65 -80.38 -68.27 -16.59
CA PRO A 65 -79.94 -67.01 -16.00
C PRO A 65 -78.62 -67.12 -15.21
N ALA A 66 -77.76 -66.11 -15.30
CA ALA A 66 -76.46 -66.05 -14.62
C ALA A 66 -76.23 -64.68 -13.96
N SER A 67 -75.59 -64.64 -12.80
CA SER A 67 -75.25 -63.39 -12.09
C SER A 67 -73.74 -63.25 -11.90
N VAL A 68 -73.26 -62.02 -11.75
CA VAL A 68 -71.89 -61.74 -11.29
C VAL A 68 -71.88 -61.82 -9.75
N SER A 69 -71.15 -62.77 -9.18
CA SER A 69 -71.07 -63.02 -7.73
C SER A 69 -69.91 -62.30 -7.04
N ARG A 70 -68.84 -62.02 -7.80
CA ARG A 70 -67.70 -61.22 -7.35
C ARG A 70 -67.25 -60.33 -8.50
N LEU A 71 -66.96 -59.06 -8.20
CA LEU A 71 -66.40 -58.10 -9.14
C LEU A 71 -65.42 -57.21 -8.38
N SER A 72 -64.16 -57.15 -8.83
CA SER A 72 -63.14 -56.29 -8.25
C SER A 72 -62.19 -55.77 -9.32
N VAL A 73 -61.51 -54.68 -9.00
CA VAL A 73 -60.43 -54.11 -9.81
C VAL A 73 -59.20 -53.89 -8.95
N GLU A 74 -58.05 -54.24 -9.49
CA GLU A 74 -56.74 -54.03 -8.86
C GLU A 74 -55.84 -53.25 -9.83
N GLY A 75 -55.37 -52.08 -9.41
CA GLY A 75 -54.43 -51.24 -10.16
C GLY A 75 -54.65 -49.75 -9.91
N GLU A 76 -53.55 -48.98 -9.94
CA GLU A 76 -53.57 -47.54 -9.64
C GLU A 76 -54.39 -46.77 -10.67
N GLY A 77 -55.25 -45.86 -10.20
CA GLY A 77 -56.07 -45.00 -11.05
C GLY A 77 -57.30 -45.68 -11.65
N PHE A 78 -57.53 -46.98 -11.44
CA PHE A 78 -58.72 -47.67 -11.93
C PHE A 78 -59.76 -47.88 -10.83
N SER A 79 -61.04 -47.77 -11.20
CA SER A 79 -62.18 -48.12 -10.34
C SER A 79 -63.28 -48.78 -11.17
N ILE A 80 -64.11 -49.61 -10.55
CA ILE A 80 -65.20 -50.33 -11.22
C ILE A 80 -66.50 -50.14 -10.47
N GLY A 81 -67.60 -49.95 -11.21
CA GLY A 81 -68.94 -49.89 -10.65
C GLY A 81 -69.35 -51.22 -10.00
N THR A 82 -70.40 -51.18 -9.18
CA THR A 82 -70.97 -52.38 -8.58
C THR A 82 -71.93 -53.07 -9.55
N SER A 83 -71.93 -54.40 -9.55
CA SER A 83 -73.05 -55.16 -10.12
C SER A 83 -74.11 -55.36 -9.04
N ASP A 84 -75.38 -55.11 -9.36
CA ASP A 84 -76.53 -55.33 -8.48
C ASP A 84 -76.80 -56.83 -8.16
N GLY A 85 -76.02 -57.75 -8.71
CA GLY A 85 -76.13 -59.20 -8.48
C GLY A 85 -77.36 -59.85 -9.12
N SER A 86 -78.26 -59.07 -9.73
CA SER A 86 -79.48 -59.56 -10.37
C SER A 86 -79.15 -60.53 -11.51
N PRO A 87 -79.91 -61.62 -11.70
CA PRO A 87 -79.69 -62.54 -12.82
C PRO A 87 -79.81 -61.86 -14.18
N ILE A 88 -78.86 -62.12 -15.07
CA ILE A 88 -78.89 -61.74 -16.48
C ILE A 88 -79.56 -62.89 -17.23
N ALA A 89 -80.73 -62.64 -17.83
CA ALA A 89 -81.47 -63.65 -18.59
C ALA A 89 -80.66 -64.16 -19.80
N PRO A 90 -80.93 -65.38 -20.31
CA PRO A 90 -80.31 -65.89 -21.53
C PRO A 90 -80.42 -64.89 -22.69
N GLY A 91 -79.29 -64.59 -23.35
CA GLY A 91 -79.21 -63.61 -24.44
C GLY A 91 -79.21 -62.13 -24.02
N ALA A 92 -79.46 -61.82 -22.75
CA ALA A 92 -79.41 -60.45 -22.24
C ALA A 92 -77.96 -60.02 -21.90
N SER A 93 -77.77 -58.71 -21.73
CA SER A 93 -76.48 -58.15 -21.31
C SER A 93 -76.65 -57.08 -20.23
N ARG A 94 -75.57 -56.83 -19.48
CA ARG A 94 -75.47 -55.76 -18.47
C ARG A 94 -74.12 -55.07 -18.60
N ASP A 95 -74.16 -53.75 -18.64
CA ASP A 95 -72.96 -52.91 -18.65
C ASP A 95 -72.63 -52.48 -17.21
N VAL A 96 -71.36 -52.60 -16.81
CA VAL A 96 -70.82 -52.06 -15.55
C VAL A 96 -69.73 -51.04 -15.90
N PRO A 97 -69.80 -49.79 -15.43
CA PRO A 97 -68.81 -48.78 -15.78
C PRO A 97 -67.45 -49.09 -15.14
N VAL A 98 -66.39 -48.92 -15.91
CA VAL A 98 -65.00 -48.96 -15.44
C VAL A 98 -64.39 -47.60 -15.70
N ASN A 99 -63.79 -47.01 -14.67
CA ASN A 99 -63.24 -45.66 -14.71
C ASN A 99 -61.72 -45.69 -14.57
N PHE A 100 -61.03 -44.91 -15.39
CA PHE A 100 -59.61 -44.62 -15.27
C PHE A 100 -59.39 -43.13 -14.97
N ARG A 101 -58.77 -42.82 -13.83
CA ARG A 101 -58.40 -41.48 -13.34
C ARG A 101 -56.94 -41.46 -12.88
N PRO A 102 -55.97 -41.23 -13.78
CA PRO A 102 -54.55 -41.22 -13.43
C PRO A 102 -54.19 -40.01 -12.55
N THR A 103 -53.32 -40.20 -11.57
CA THR A 103 -52.74 -39.10 -10.75
C THR A 103 -51.28 -38.77 -11.13
N ARG A 104 -50.64 -39.63 -11.95
CA ARG A 104 -49.27 -39.48 -12.45
C ARG A 104 -49.22 -39.76 -13.95
N ASN A 105 -48.26 -39.14 -14.65
CA ASN A 105 -48.02 -39.42 -16.06
C ASN A 105 -47.43 -40.83 -16.25
N GLY A 106 -47.59 -41.38 -17.45
CA GLY A 106 -47.05 -42.67 -17.85
C GLY A 106 -48.08 -43.81 -17.86
N ALA A 107 -47.60 -45.02 -18.15
CA ALA A 107 -48.45 -46.19 -18.32
C ALA A 107 -48.92 -46.76 -16.97
N HIS A 108 -50.22 -46.93 -16.84
CA HIS A 108 -50.90 -47.61 -15.74
C HIS A 108 -51.44 -48.95 -16.25
N ARG A 109 -51.32 -49.99 -15.41
CA ARG A 109 -51.85 -51.32 -15.69
C ARG A 109 -52.72 -51.75 -14.53
N ALA A 110 -53.84 -52.37 -14.86
CA ALA A 110 -54.78 -52.89 -13.86
C ALA A 110 -55.38 -54.22 -14.30
N ARG A 111 -56.12 -54.85 -13.41
CA ARG A 111 -56.82 -56.11 -13.64
C ARG A 111 -58.23 -56.07 -13.07
N ILE A 112 -59.23 -56.35 -13.90
CA ILE A 112 -60.58 -56.69 -13.45
C ILE A 112 -60.59 -58.18 -13.11
N SER A 113 -61.17 -58.54 -11.97
CA SER A 113 -61.46 -59.92 -11.61
C SER A 113 -62.95 -60.10 -11.38
N PHE A 114 -63.56 -61.10 -12.02
CA PHE A 114 -64.96 -61.41 -11.79
C PHE A 114 -65.24 -62.91 -11.71
N GLN A 115 -66.31 -63.25 -10.98
CA GLN A 115 -66.81 -64.62 -10.84
C GLN A 115 -68.31 -64.63 -11.12
N ALA A 116 -68.79 -65.69 -11.78
CA ALA A 116 -70.22 -65.90 -12.02
C ALA A 116 -70.83 -66.80 -10.94
N THR A 117 -72.14 -66.70 -10.67
CA THR A 117 -72.84 -67.61 -9.75
C THR A 117 -72.89 -69.06 -10.26
N THR A 118 -72.81 -69.24 -11.57
CA THR A 118 -72.92 -70.54 -12.24
C THR A 118 -71.58 -71.23 -12.47
N LEU A 119 -70.44 -70.59 -12.15
CA LEU A 119 -69.09 -71.12 -12.34
C LEU A 119 -68.15 -70.74 -11.19
N PRO A 120 -67.39 -71.68 -10.59
CA PRO A 120 -66.48 -71.38 -9.49
C PRO A 120 -65.16 -70.72 -9.93
N VAL A 121 -64.94 -70.46 -11.22
CA VAL A 121 -63.68 -69.92 -11.75
C VAL A 121 -63.69 -68.39 -11.72
N LEU A 122 -62.62 -67.80 -11.16
CA LEU A 122 -62.36 -66.37 -11.21
C LEU A 122 -61.70 -66.02 -12.55
N ALA A 123 -62.36 -65.21 -13.37
CA ALA A 123 -61.79 -64.68 -14.61
C ALA A 123 -61.05 -63.36 -14.36
N HIS A 124 -60.00 -63.12 -15.15
CA HIS A 124 -59.18 -61.93 -15.07
C HIS A 124 -59.06 -61.25 -16.44
N PHE A 125 -59.12 -59.93 -16.44
CA PHE A 125 -58.94 -59.10 -17.63
C PHE A 125 -57.97 -57.98 -17.35
N SER A 126 -56.92 -57.87 -18.16
CA SER A 126 -55.93 -56.81 -18.03
C SER A 126 -56.45 -55.52 -18.66
N MET A 127 -56.10 -54.41 -18.05
CA MET A 127 -56.39 -53.06 -18.52
C MET A 127 -55.11 -52.26 -18.61
N VAL A 128 -55.13 -51.30 -19.52
CA VAL A 128 -54.06 -50.33 -19.72
C VAL A 128 -54.67 -48.94 -19.87
N GLY A 129 -53.94 -47.94 -19.41
CA GLY A 129 -54.25 -46.53 -19.63
C GLY A 129 -52.96 -45.74 -19.46
N THR A 130 -52.84 -44.60 -20.13
CA THR A 130 -51.68 -43.73 -20.02
C THR A 130 -52.12 -42.40 -19.43
N GLY A 131 -51.58 -42.06 -18.26
CA GLY A 131 -51.74 -40.72 -17.72
C GLY A 131 -50.89 -39.74 -18.52
N VAL A 132 -51.48 -38.63 -18.95
CA VAL A 132 -50.78 -37.53 -19.63
C VAL A 132 -51.06 -36.22 -18.90
N GLY A 133 -50.20 -35.23 -19.04
CA GLY A 133 -50.37 -33.91 -18.45
C GLY A 133 -49.07 -33.10 -18.50
N ALA A 134 -49.22 -31.79 -18.41
CA ALA A 134 -48.08 -30.91 -18.18
C ALA A 134 -47.54 -31.11 -16.75
N LEU A 135 -46.24 -30.89 -16.58
CA LEU A 135 -45.57 -30.97 -15.29
C LEU A 135 -44.54 -29.86 -15.23
N VAL A 136 -44.71 -28.94 -14.29
CA VAL A 136 -43.82 -27.79 -14.12
C VAL A 136 -42.68 -28.15 -13.17
N LYS A 137 -41.46 -27.78 -13.57
CA LYS A 137 -40.26 -27.88 -12.76
C LYS A 137 -39.61 -26.50 -12.67
N VAL A 138 -39.38 -26.06 -11.45
CA VAL A 138 -38.69 -24.81 -11.11
C VAL A 138 -37.53 -25.13 -10.17
N PRO A 139 -36.52 -24.26 -10.03
CA PRO A 139 -35.50 -24.43 -9.00
C PRO A 139 -36.13 -24.34 -7.60
N ASP A 140 -35.58 -25.11 -6.65
CA ASP A 140 -35.97 -25.06 -5.23
C ASP A 140 -35.65 -23.70 -4.59
N GLU A 141 -34.61 -23.02 -5.10
CA GLU A 141 -34.20 -21.66 -4.73
C GLU A 141 -33.42 -21.00 -5.87
N LEU A 142 -33.62 -19.70 -6.08
CA LEU A 142 -32.77 -18.86 -6.92
C LEU A 142 -31.81 -18.03 -6.05
N ASP A 143 -30.54 -18.45 -5.98
CA ASP A 143 -29.49 -17.71 -5.27
C ASP A 143 -28.73 -16.80 -6.24
N LEU A 144 -28.83 -15.49 -6.04
CA LEU A 144 -28.09 -14.47 -6.80
C LEU A 144 -26.66 -14.24 -6.24
N GLY A 145 -26.29 -15.00 -5.21
CA GLY A 145 -24.95 -15.05 -4.65
C GLY A 145 -24.63 -13.91 -3.68
N SER A 146 -23.32 -13.76 -3.37
CA SER A 146 -22.81 -12.65 -2.57
C SER A 146 -22.22 -11.58 -3.47
N GLN A 147 -22.67 -10.35 -3.27
CA GLN A 147 -22.35 -9.20 -4.11
C GLN A 147 -21.76 -8.10 -3.24
N VAL A 148 -20.97 -7.22 -3.84
CA VAL A 148 -20.29 -6.15 -3.10
C VAL A 148 -20.73 -4.79 -3.65
N ILE A 149 -21.07 -3.85 -2.77
CA ILE A 149 -21.54 -2.51 -3.14
C ILE A 149 -20.62 -1.43 -2.54
N SER A 150 -20.23 -0.43 -3.33
CA SER A 150 -19.46 0.73 -2.86
C SER A 150 -20.37 1.90 -2.48
N ASP A 151 -19.91 2.81 -1.62
CA ASP A 151 -20.71 3.88 -1.00
C ASP A 151 -21.40 4.86 -1.98
N PHE A 152 -21.20 4.74 -3.29
CA PHE A 152 -21.73 5.65 -4.32
C PHE A 152 -22.26 4.95 -5.57
N GLN A 153 -22.49 3.64 -5.55
CA GLN A 153 -22.93 2.89 -6.73
C GLN A 153 -24.24 2.14 -6.49
N THR A 154 -25.14 2.19 -7.46
CA THR A 154 -26.27 1.27 -7.55
C THR A 154 -25.75 -0.09 -7.99
N LEU A 155 -25.92 -1.11 -7.16
CA LEU A 155 -25.64 -2.49 -7.52
C LEU A 155 -26.77 -3.01 -8.42
N ARG A 156 -26.39 -3.63 -9.54
CA ARG A 156 -27.30 -4.33 -10.45
C ARG A 156 -26.84 -5.77 -10.61
N VAL A 157 -27.74 -6.72 -10.46
CA VAL A 157 -27.45 -8.15 -10.57
C VAL A 157 -28.54 -8.79 -11.40
N ASP A 158 -28.13 -9.48 -12.46
CA ASP A 158 -29.04 -10.17 -13.36
C ASP A 158 -28.99 -11.67 -13.09
N GLY A 159 -30.16 -12.29 -13.08
CA GLY A 159 -30.37 -13.73 -12.94
C GLY A 159 -31.38 -14.23 -13.96
N THR A 160 -31.64 -15.53 -13.95
CA THR A 160 -32.65 -16.14 -14.82
C THR A 160 -33.39 -17.23 -14.08
N LEU A 161 -34.70 -17.07 -13.96
CA LEU A 161 -35.58 -18.12 -13.46
C LEU A 161 -35.95 -19.03 -14.63
N ARG A 162 -35.66 -20.33 -14.49
CA ARG A 162 -35.99 -21.36 -15.48
C ARG A 162 -37.27 -22.07 -15.05
N VAL A 163 -38.30 -21.99 -15.88
CA VAL A 163 -39.56 -22.74 -15.72
C VAL A 163 -39.61 -23.81 -16.81
N GLU A 164 -39.42 -25.06 -16.43
CA GLU A 164 -39.33 -26.19 -17.37
C GLU A 164 -40.66 -26.96 -17.38
N ASN A 165 -41.16 -27.29 -18.57
CA ASN A 165 -42.24 -28.25 -18.72
C ASN A 165 -41.66 -29.63 -18.98
N VAL A 166 -41.61 -30.46 -17.93
CA VAL A 166 -41.14 -31.85 -17.98
C VAL A 166 -42.28 -32.86 -18.22
N GLY A 167 -43.50 -32.36 -18.48
CA GLY A 167 -44.66 -33.18 -18.84
C GLY A 167 -44.72 -33.49 -20.34
N ASP A 168 -45.81 -34.14 -20.76
CA ASP A 168 -46.08 -34.57 -22.14
C ASP A 168 -47.22 -33.78 -22.82
N ARG A 169 -47.80 -32.80 -22.12
CA ARG A 169 -48.74 -31.81 -22.63
C ARG A 169 -48.21 -30.39 -22.43
N TRP A 170 -48.80 -29.42 -23.13
CA TRP A 170 -48.46 -28.01 -22.99
C TRP A 170 -48.80 -27.48 -21.59
N LEU A 171 -47.88 -26.74 -20.99
CA LEU A 171 -48.09 -26.00 -19.75
C LEU A 171 -48.66 -24.62 -20.09
N TYR A 172 -49.84 -24.28 -19.56
CA TYR A 172 -50.45 -22.97 -19.77
C TYR A 172 -50.47 -22.14 -18.49
N PHE A 173 -50.60 -20.83 -18.70
CA PHE A 173 -50.68 -19.83 -17.67
C PHE A 173 -52.04 -19.10 -17.76
N PRO A 174 -52.71 -18.82 -16.64
CA PRO A 174 -54.07 -18.28 -16.63
C PRO A 174 -54.14 -16.79 -17.04
N SER A 175 -53.02 -16.07 -17.04
CA SER A 175 -52.97 -14.65 -17.36
C SER A 175 -51.70 -14.30 -18.15
N ALA A 176 -51.69 -13.10 -18.75
CA ALA A 176 -50.52 -12.55 -19.43
C ALA A 176 -49.39 -12.12 -18.46
N ARG A 177 -49.67 -12.06 -17.15
CA ARG A 177 -48.70 -11.79 -16.08
C ARG A 177 -48.89 -12.84 -14.99
N PRO A 178 -48.47 -14.08 -15.23
CA PRO A 178 -48.79 -15.19 -14.34
C PRO A 178 -47.85 -15.27 -13.14
N TRP A 179 -47.09 -14.22 -12.85
CA TRP A 179 -46.17 -14.18 -11.72
C TRP A 179 -46.27 -12.92 -10.90
N VAL A 180 -45.99 -13.08 -9.61
CA VAL A 180 -45.90 -12.01 -8.63
C VAL A 180 -44.61 -12.18 -7.84
N VAL A 181 -43.91 -11.07 -7.61
CA VAL A 181 -42.75 -11.00 -6.72
C VAL A 181 -43.17 -10.36 -5.41
N SER A 182 -42.84 -10.99 -4.28
CA SER A 182 -43.16 -10.47 -2.95
C SER A 182 -41.93 -10.50 -2.03
N PRO A 183 -41.51 -9.36 -1.44
CA PRO A 183 -41.99 -7.99 -1.71
C PRO A 183 -41.67 -7.51 -3.15
N ALA A 184 -42.35 -6.49 -3.66
CA ALA A 184 -42.11 -6.00 -5.04
C ALA A 184 -40.91 -5.05 -5.18
N GLU A 185 -40.24 -4.70 -4.08
CA GLU A 185 -39.14 -3.76 -4.05
C GLU A 185 -37.81 -4.45 -4.40
N GLU A 186 -36.91 -3.70 -5.05
CA GLU A 186 -35.53 -4.08 -5.40
C GLU A 186 -35.37 -5.29 -6.36
N LEU A 187 -36.37 -6.15 -6.53
CA LEU A 187 -36.35 -7.31 -7.43
C LEU A 187 -37.45 -7.21 -8.49
N CYS A 188 -37.06 -7.35 -9.76
CA CYS A 188 -37.95 -7.41 -10.91
C CYS A 188 -37.86 -8.79 -11.57
N LEU A 189 -39.01 -9.35 -11.95
CA LEU A 189 -39.12 -10.55 -12.77
C LEU A 189 -39.75 -10.18 -14.12
N GLY A 190 -39.02 -10.38 -15.21
CA GLY A 190 -39.34 -9.86 -16.53
C GLY A 190 -38.44 -8.68 -16.92
N ASP A 191 -38.76 -8.03 -18.03
CA ASP A 191 -37.98 -6.92 -18.57
C ASP A 191 -38.02 -5.69 -17.66
N VAL A 192 -36.99 -4.87 -17.80
CA VAL A 192 -36.86 -3.55 -17.19
C VAL A 192 -36.83 -2.46 -18.26
N ASP A 193 -37.46 -1.32 -17.98
CA ASP A 193 -37.32 -0.14 -18.81
C ASP A 193 -35.88 0.37 -18.71
N ARG A 194 -35.18 0.44 -19.85
CA ARG A 194 -33.77 0.87 -19.91
C ARG A 194 -33.55 2.33 -19.53
N SER A 195 -34.58 3.17 -19.64
CA SER A 195 -34.51 4.60 -19.34
C SER A 195 -34.84 4.92 -17.89
N THR A 196 -35.84 4.25 -17.32
CA THR A 196 -36.33 4.52 -15.95
C THR A 196 -35.87 3.48 -14.93
N GLY A 197 -35.42 2.30 -15.37
CA GLY A 197 -35.14 1.16 -14.50
C GLY A 197 -36.39 0.51 -13.90
N ALA A 198 -37.59 0.93 -14.32
CA ALA A 198 -38.85 0.40 -13.81
C ALA A 198 -39.07 -1.05 -14.25
N CYS A 199 -39.61 -1.87 -13.35
CA CYS A 199 -39.98 -3.24 -13.66
C CYS A 199 -41.21 -3.26 -14.58
N LEU A 200 -41.08 -3.83 -15.77
CA LEU A 200 -42.21 -3.96 -16.72
C LEU A 200 -43.07 -5.17 -16.41
N GLY A 201 -42.49 -6.21 -15.79
CA GLY A 201 -43.18 -7.45 -15.43
C GLY A 201 -43.61 -8.29 -16.64
N THR A 202 -43.09 -7.97 -17.83
CA THR A 202 -43.37 -8.64 -19.11
C THR A 202 -42.08 -9.16 -19.71
N VAL A 203 -42.12 -10.17 -20.57
CA VAL A 203 -40.92 -10.65 -21.28
C VAL A 203 -41.10 -10.40 -22.78
N GLN A 204 -40.24 -9.57 -23.35
CA GLN A 204 -40.24 -9.22 -24.75
C GLN A 204 -39.97 -10.47 -25.59
N ASN A 205 -40.74 -10.64 -26.67
CA ASN A 205 -40.66 -11.76 -27.60
C ASN A 205 -41.02 -13.13 -27.02
N VAL A 206 -41.65 -13.17 -25.84
CA VAL A 206 -42.21 -14.39 -25.26
C VAL A 206 -43.72 -14.21 -25.07
N ASP A 207 -44.50 -14.93 -25.87
CA ASP A 207 -45.93 -15.05 -25.63
C ASP A 207 -46.17 -16.10 -24.53
N VAL A 208 -46.24 -15.62 -23.29
CA VAL A 208 -46.51 -16.46 -22.12
C VAL A 208 -47.87 -17.17 -22.21
N THR A 209 -48.83 -16.61 -22.95
CA THR A 209 -50.17 -17.21 -23.11
C THR A 209 -50.19 -18.36 -24.11
N ALA A 210 -49.21 -18.41 -25.02
CA ALA A 210 -49.03 -19.56 -25.90
C ALA A 210 -48.64 -20.84 -25.14
N GLY A 211 -48.15 -20.71 -23.91
CA GLY A 211 -47.74 -21.82 -23.05
C GLY A 211 -46.35 -22.38 -23.39
N VAL A 212 -45.90 -23.34 -22.58
CA VAL A 212 -44.60 -24.01 -22.71
C VAL A 212 -44.82 -25.43 -23.23
N ALA A 213 -44.30 -25.74 -24.42
CA ALA A 213 -44.39 -27.08 -24.99
C ALA A 213 -43.62 -28.12 -24.17
N PRO A 214 -43.96 -29.43 -24.28
CA PRO A 214 -43.23 -30.52 -23.64
C PRO A 214 -41.71 -30.46 -23.88
N GLY A 215 -40.92 -30.62 -22.83
CA GLY A 215 -39.45 -30.59 -22.88
C GLY A 215 -38.84 -29.21 -23.16
N ARG A 216 -39.64 -28.13 -23.14
CA ARG A 216 -39.15 -26.75 -23.31
C ARG A 216 -39.03 -26.03 -21.99
N THR A 217 -38.17 -25.02 -21.98
CA THR A 217 -37.93 -24.13 -20.84
C THR A 217 -38.34 -22.72 -21.21
N LEU A 218 -39.12 -22.09 -20.32
CA LEU A 218 -39.38 -20.67 -20.28
C LEU A 218 -38.32 -20.03 -19.39
N GLU A 219 -37.51 -19.13 -19.96
CA GLU A 219 -36.49 -18.37 -19.24
C GLU A 219 -37.02 -16.98 -18.93
N LEU A 220 -37.13 -16.65 -17.65
CA LEU A 220 -37.60 -15.36 -17.17
C LEU A 220 -36.42 -14.58 -16.60
N PRO A 221 -36.10 -13.39 -17.12
CA PRO A 221 -35.02 -12.58 -16.59
C PRO A 221 -35.39 -12.07 -15.19
N VAL A 222 -34.40 -12.04 -14.31
CA VAL A 222 -34.53 -11.54 -12.94
C VAL A 222 -33.53 -10.41 -12.78
N HIS A 223 -33.99 -9.24 -12.36
CA HIS A 223 -33.14 -8.07 -12.17
C HIS A 223 -33.24 -7.59 -10.74
N PHE A 224 -32.11 -7.60 -10.02
CA PHE A 224 -31.98 -7.01 -8.70
C PHE A 224 -31.26 -5.66 -8.79
N VAL A 225 -31.79 -4.66 -8.07
CA VAL A 225 -31.23 -3.32 -7.99
C VAL A 225 -31.30 -2.84 -6.55
N SER A 226 -30.15 -2.46 -5.97
CA SER A 226 -30.12 -1.85 -4.63
C SER A 226 -28.97 -0.85 -4.48
N THR A 227 -29.14 0.09 -3.55
CA THR A 227 -28.14 1.09 -3.14
C THR A 227 -27.64 0.87 -1.72
N VAL A 228 -28.16 -0.14 -1.02
CA VAL A 228 -27.86 -0.41 0.39
C VAL A 228 -27.41 -1.85 0.58
N PRO A 229 -26.39 -2.09 1.42
CA PRO A 229 -25.99 -3.44 1.76
C PRO A 229 -27.06 -4.15 2.59
N GLY A 230 -26.98 -5.47 2.61
CA GLY A 230 -27.81 -6.35 3.42
C GLY A 230 -28.21 -7.62 2.69
N ARG A 231 -28.69 -8.59 3.48
CA ARG A 231 -29.35 -9.77 2.94
C ARG A 231 -30.77 -9.41 2.55
N ARG A 232 -31.23 -9.97 1.43
CA ARG A 232 -32.61 -9.84 0.97
C ARG A 232 -33.12 -11.20 0.52
N ALA A 233 -34.43 -11.37 0.69
CA ALA A 233 -35.13 -12.55 0.26
C ALA A 233 -36.49 -12.15 -0.33
N TRP A 234 -36.89 -12.86 -1.37
CA TRP A 234 -38.18 -12.71 -2.03
C TRP A 234 -38.81 -14.07 -2.27
N THR A 235 -40.11 -14.07 -2.52
CA THR A 235 -40.83 -15.21 -3.07
C THR A 235 -41.39 -14.82 -4.42
N ILE A 236 -41.03 -15.58 -5.45
CA ILE A 236 -41.67 -15.55 -6.76
C ILE A 236 -42.81 -16.55 -6.73
N THR A 237 -44.03 -16.10 -7.00
CA THR A 237 -45.21 -16.95 -7.14
C THR A 237 -45.59 -17.03 -8.61
N LEU A 238 -45.75 -18.23 -9.16
CA LEU A 238 -46.18 -18.54 -10.52
C LEU A 238 -47.57 -19.20 -10.48
N GLU A 239 -48.53 -18.64 -11.19
CA GLU A 239 -49.86 -19.22 -11.37
C GLU A 239 -49.88 -20.09 -12.62
N THR A 240 -50.37 -21.33 -12.54
CA THR A 240 -50.46 -22.24 -13.69
C THR A 240 -51.87 -22.79 -13.84
N THR A 241 -52.19 -23.38 -15.00
CA THR A 241 -53.45 -24.10 -15.20
C THR A 241 -53.40 -25.57 -14.73
N LEU A 242 -52.32 -26.00 -14.06
CA LEU A 242 -52.17 -27.37 -13.58
C LEU A 242 -53.12 -27.64 -12.41
N PRO A 243 -53.96 -28.69 -12.47
CA PRO A 243 -54.87 -29.02 -11.37
C PRO A 243 -54.18 -29.35 -10.04
N ASP A 244 -52.97 -29.92 -10.09
CA ASP A 244 -52.18 -30.32 -8.92
C ASP A 244 -51.14 -29.29 -8.48
N ALA A 245 -50.84 -28.31 -9.34
CA ALA A 245 -49.89 -27.24 -9.05
C ALA A 245 -50.38 -25.88 -9.59
N PRO A 246 -51.58 -25.42 -9.20
CA PRO A 246 -52.14 -24.16 -9.71
C PRO A 246 -51.31 -22.96 -9.28
N VAL A 247 -50.51 -23.11 -8.23
CA VAL A 247 -49.55 -22.10 -7.75
C VAL A 247 -48.23 -22.79 -7.43
N VAL A 248 -47.13 -22.22 -7.93
CA VAL A 248 -45.75 -22.67 -7.70
C VAL A 248 -44.94 -21.52 -7.14
N THR A 249 -44.16 -21.76 -6.09
CA THR A 249 -43.36 -20.72 -5.44
C THR A 249 -41.87 -21.01 -5.53
N VAL A 250 -41.06 -19.97 -5.78
CA VAL A 250 -39.61 -20.04 -5.82
C VAL A 250 -39.03 -18.98 -4.88
N PRO A 251 -38.33 -19.37 -3.79
CA PRO A 251 -37.59 -18.42 -2.97
C PRO A 251 -36.38 -17.88 -3.76
N VAL A 252 -36.11 -16.58 -3.57
CA VAL A 252 -34.96 -15.89 -4.16
C VAL A 252 -34.16 -15.24 -3.04
N ARG A 253 -32.82 -15.35 -3.06
CA ARG A 253 -31.97 -14.66 -2.09
C ARG A 253 -30.73 -14.02 -2.71
N ILE A 254 -30.23 -13.01 -2.02
CA ILE A 254 -28.97 -12.33 -2.31
C ILE A 254 -28.32 -11.82 -1.02
N ASP A 255 -26.99 -11.83 -0.96
CA ASP A 255 -26.19 -11.28 0.16
C ASP A 255 -25.33 -10.11 -0.32
N VAL A 256 -25.83 -8.87 -0.16
CA VAL A 256 -25.10 -7.66 -0.55
C VAL A 256 -24.24 -7.19 0.61
N ARG A 257 -22.92 -7.16 0.42
CA ARG A 257 -21.94 -6.71 1.41
C ARG A 257 -21.37 -5.35 1.03
N PRO A 258 -21.12 -4.45 2.00
CA PRO A 258 -20.40 -3.23 1.70
C PRO A 258 -18.97 -3.55 1.24
N LEU A 259 -18.45 -2.78 0.30
CA LEU A 259 -17.07 -2.87 -0.14
C LEU A 259 -16.16 -2.63 1.08
N PRO A 260 -15.22 -3.53 1.36
CA PRO A 260 -14.33 -3.33 2.49
C PRO A 260 -13.45 -2.09 2.26
N THR A 261 -13.54 -1.07 3.12
CA THR A 261 -12.78 0.18 3.00
C THR A 261 -11.98 0.48 4.26
N CYS A 262 -10.83 1.13 4.12
CA CYS A 262 -10.12 1.79 5.22
C CYS A 262 -10.61 3.24 5.30
N ARG A 263 -11.01 3.70 6.48
CA ARG A 263 -11.50 5.07 6.69
C ARG A 263 -10.88 5.67 7.95
N LEU A 264 -9.85 6.49 7.77
CA LEU A 264 -9.22 7.23 8.87
C LEU A 264 -10.02 8.50 9.20
N VAL A 265 -10.28 8.69 10.49
CA VAL A 265 -10.96 9.85 11.07
C VAL A 265 -10.12 10.38 12.23
N MET A 266 -9.89 11.69 12.28
CA MET A 266 -9.36 12.39 13.46
C MET A 266 -10.56 12.81 14.31
N GLU A 267 -10.55 12.53 15.61
CA GLU A 267 -11.68 12.88 16.49
C GLU A 267 -11.69 14.40 16.81
N GLU A 268 -10.52 15.02 16.81
CA GLU A 268 -10.30 16.44 17.03
C GLU A 268 -10.21 17.21 15.70
N SER A 269 -10.62 18.47 15.69
CA SER A 269 -10.49 19.38 14.52
C SER A 269 -9.17 20.17 14.52
N GLY A 270 -8.47 20.22 15.65
CA GLY A 270 -7.19 20.88 15.82
C GLY A 270 -6.62 20.61 17.22
N VAL A 271 -5.35 20.93 17.42
CA VAL A 271 -4.67 20.85 18.73
C VAL A 271 -4.13 22.22 19.10
N ASP A 272 -4.67 22.79 20.18
CA ASP A 272 -4.18 24.02 20.77
C ASP A 272 -3.31 23.72 21.99
N PHE A 273 -2.08 24.24 21.97
CA PHE A 273 -1.12 24.11 23.06
C PHE A 273 -1.24 25.24 24.09
N GLY A 274 -2.01 26.30 23.79
CA GLY A 274 -2.17 27.46 24.65
C GLY A 274 -0.91 28.33 24.71
N ASP A 275 -0.69 28.99 25.85
CA ASP A 275 0.47 29.86 26.07
C ASP A 275 1.71 29.02 26.43
N LEU A 276 2.76 29.18 25.64
CA LEU A 276 4.03 28.48 25.76
C LEU A 276 5.17 29.45 26.02
N GLU A 277 6.14 29.00 26.81
CA GLU A 277 7.41 29.70 26.94
C GLU A 277 8.40 29.26 25.83
N PRO A 278 9.25 30.18 25.34
CA PRO A 278 10.31 29.81 24.40
C PRO A 278 11.20 28.70 24.97
N MET A 279 11.56 27.72 24.13
CA MET A 279 12.41 26.58 24.47
C MET A 279 11.81 25.62 25.52
N HIS A 280 10.53 25.73 25.84
CA HIS A 280 9.80 24.77 26.67
C HIS A 280 8.99 23.79 25.82
N ALA A 281 9.15 22.48 26.05
CA ALA A 281 8.45 21.45 25.31
C ALA A 281 7.13 21.07 26.01
N VAL A 282 6.02 21.12 25.28
CA VAL A 282 4.71 20.64 25.75
C VAL A 282 4.15 19.60 24.80
N ASP A 283 3.67 18.49 25.37
CA ASP A 283 3.05 17.40 24.62
C ASP A 283 1.52 17.47 24.73
N ARG A 284 0.85 17.22 23.59
CA ARG A 284 -0.60 17.07 23.48
C ARG A 284 -0.92 15.88 22.56
N THR A 285 -2.10 15.30 22.75
CA THR A 285 -2.53 14.13 21.99
C THR A 285 -3.79 14.42 21.20
N PHE A 286 -3.88 13.85 20.00
CA PHE A 286 -5.14 13.71 19.27
C PHE A 286 -5.39 12.23 18.95
N THR A 287 -6.64 11.86 18.70
CA THR A 287 -7.08 10.48 18.51
C THR A 287 -7.36 10.21 17.04
N LEU A 288 -6.66 9.21 16.49
CA LEU A 288 -6.93 8.68 15.16
C LEU A 288 -7.78 7.40 15.28
N ARG A 289 -8.89 7.33 14.56
CA ARG A 289 -9.79 6.17 14.54
C ARG A 289 -9.94 5.62 13.13
N ASN A 290 -9.96 4.29 12.99
CA ASN A 290 -10.35 3.64 11.74
C ASN A 290 -11.84 3.26 11.77
N ASP A 291 -12.65 4.01 11.05
CA ASP A 291 -14.10 3.80 10.88
C ASP A 291 -14.44 2.86 9.73
N GLY A 292 -13.41 2.36 9.05
CA GLY A 292 -13.53 1.41 7.96
C GLY A 292 -13.79 -0.01 8.47
N THR A 293 -13.98 -0.91 7.52
CA THR A 293 -14.20 -2.34 7.75
C THR A 293 -12.93 -3.17 7.54
N VAL A 294 -11.86 -2.57 6.99
CA VAL A 294 -10.53 -3.19 6.88
C VAL A 294 -9.45 -2.37 7.57
N SER A 295 -8.30 -3.00 7.83
CA SER A 295 -7.16 -2.32 8.44
C SER A 295 -6.55 -1.26 7.52
N CYS A 296 -6.28 -0.08 8.06
CA CYS A 296 -5.49 0.94 7.39
C CYS A 296 -4.00 0.62 7.55
N THR A 297 -3.31 0.31 6.46
CA THR A 297 -1.88 -0.05 6.48
C THR A 297 -0.99 1.15 6.21
N GLY A 298 0.19 1.18 6.82
CA GLY A 298 1.17 2.23 6.53
C GLY A 298 0.78 3.61 7.06
N VAL A 299 -0.02 3.66 8.13
CA VAL A 299 -0.41 4.94 8.75
C VAL A 299 0.86 5.56 9.33
N ILE A 300 1.18 6.79 8.95
CA ILE A 300 2.30 7.58 9.49
C ILE A 300 1.84 9.03 9.64
N PRO A 301 1.85 9.60 10.85
CA PRO A 301 1.64 11.03 11.05
C PRO A 301 2.91 11.82 10.70
N ARG A 302 2.75 12.93 9.99
CA ARG A 302 3.86 13.84 9.62
C ARG A 302 3.45 15.29 9.85
N VAL A 303 4.32 16.08 10.45
CA VAL A 303 4.16 17.54 10.48
C VAL A 303 4.45 18.08 9.08
N MET A 304 3.50 18.81 8.50
CA MET A 304 3.61 19.40 7.16
C MET A 304 3.96 20.89 7.20
N ARG A 305 3.56 21.59 8.27
CA ARG A 305 3.87 23.00 8.51
C ARG A 305 4.27 23.21 9.97
N GLY A 306 5.20 24.14 10.21
CA GLY A 306 5.68 24.48 11.55
C GLY A 306 6.67 23.48 12.13
N LEU A 307 7.51 22.83 11.31
CA LEU A 307 8.52 21.84 11.75
C LEU A 307 9.56 22.44 12.72
N GLU A 308 9.74 23.76 12.66
CA GLU A 308 10.57 24.54 13.56
C GLU A 308 9.97 24.71 14.98
N HIS A 309 8.71 24.33 15.17
CA HIS A 309 7.95 24.49 16.41
C HIS A 309 7.24 23.21 16.85
N PHE A 310 6.92 22.31 15.92
CA PHE A 310 6.12 21.11 16.19
C PHE A 310 6.81 19.85 15.68
N ALA A 311 6.73 18.79 16.47
CA ALA A 311 7.19 17.46 16.10
C ALA A 311 6.15 16.42 16.52
N VAL A 312 5.97 15.36 15.72
CA VAL A 312 5.31 14.16 16.24
C VAL A 312 6.30 13.48 17.18
N VAL A 313 5.90 13.22 18.43
CA VAL A 313 6.75 12.51 19.39
C VAL A 313 6.87 11.07 18.91
N GLU A 314 8.03 10.70 18.36
CA GLU A 314 8.28 9.39 17.77
C GLU A 314 8.05 8.25 18.77
N PRO A 315 6.99 7.43 18.61
CA PRO A 315 7.01 6.06 19.09
C PRO A 315 7.83 5.24 18.09
N ARG A 316 8.64 4.30 18.57
CA ARG A 316 9.44 3.35 17.76
C ARG A 316 8.62 2.50 16.76
N ASP A 317 7.30 2.62 16.75
CA ASP A 317 6.36 1.64 16.19
C ASP A 317 5.64 2.11 14.90
N TRP A 318 6.14 3.16 14.23
CA TRP A 318 5.64 3.60 12.91
C TRP A 318 6.50 3.05 11.76
N PRO A 319 5.93 2.77 10.56
CA PRO A 319 4.49 2.80 10.22
C PRO A 319 3.67 1.76 10.97
N ARG A 320 2.41 2.10 11.28
CA ARG A 320 1.50 1.24 12.03
C ARG A 320 0.28 0.85 11.19
N ASN A 321 -0.21 -0.36 11.41
CA ASN A 321 -1.48 -0.83 10.86
C ASN A 321 -2.58 -0.60 11.89
N LEU A 322 -3.64 0.10 11.50
CA LEU A 322 -4.78 0.43 12.36
C LEU A 322 -5.98 -0.45 11.99
N ARG A 323 -6.37 -1.38 12.87
CA ARG A 323 -7.48 -2.33 12.62
C ARG A 323 -8.82 -1.60 12.56
N ALA A 324 -9.83 -2.22 11.95
CA ALA A 324 -11.19 -1.69 11.94
C ALA A 324 -11.71 -1.44 13.37
N GLY A 325 -12.22 -0.25 13.64
CA GLY A 325 -12.67 0.19 14.96
C GLY A 325 -11.57 0.56 15.96
N GLU A 326 -10.29 0.36 15.61
CA GLU A 326 -9.16 0.70 16.49
C GLU A 326 -9.00 2.22 16.63
N ARG A 327 -8.67 2.66 17.84
CA ARG A 327 -8.30 4.04 18.18
C ARG A 327 -6.84 4.11 18.57
N LEU A 328 -6.13 5.12 18.05
CA LEU A 328 -4.72 5.33 18.29
C LEU A 328 -4.46 6.77 18.73
N PRO A 329 -4.00 6.99 19.97
CA PRO A 329 -3.55 8.31 20.41
C PRO A 329 -2.22 8.65 19.72
N VAL A 330 -2.17 9.81 19.06
CA VAL A 330 -0.97 10.36 18.43
C VAL A 330 -0.51 11.56 19.26
N THR A 331 0.73 11.51 19.73
CA THR A 331 1.32 12.60 20.54
C THR A 331 2.09 13.57 19.65
N VAL A 332 1.82 14.86 19.80
CA VAL A 332 2.49 15.97 19.14
C VAL A 332 3.12 16.85 20.22
N ARG A 333 4.37 17.25 19.98
CA ARG A 333 5.16 18.13 20.84
C ARG A 333 5.26 19.50 20.20
N ALA A 334 4.99 20.55 20.98
CA ALA A 334 5.33 21.92 20.66
C ALA A 334 6.61 22.33 21.41
N LEU A 335 7.58 22.91 20.71
CA LEU A 335 8.83 23.46 21.23
C LEU A 335 9.25 24.68 20.39
N PRO A 336 8.68 25.86 20.64
CA PRO A 336 9.01 27.06 19.88
C PRO A 336 10.41 27.58 20.22
N ALA A 337 11.27 27.76 19.21
CA ALA A 337 12.65 28.22 19.37
C ALA A 337 12.81 29.76 19.45
N VAL A 338 11.74 30.52 19.16
CA VAL A 338 11.75 31.99 19.04
C VAL A 338 10.55 32.60 19.74
N GLU A 339 10.75 33.80 20.29
CA GLU A 339 9.69 34.66 20.85
C GLU A 339 8.77 35.16 19.73
N ARG A 340 7.49 34.79 19.75
CA ARG A 340 6.45 35.22 18.78
C ARG A 340 5.06 35.11 19.38
N ASP A 341 4.19 36.10 19.15
CA ASP A 341 2.82 36.08 19.71
C ASP A 341 2.03 34.80 19.38
N VAL A 342 2.14 34.25 18.17
CA VAL A 342 1.46 33.01 17.75
C VAL A 342 2.34 32.18 16.80
N VAL A 343 2.40 30.87 17.01
CA VAL A 343 2.97 29.88 16.09
C VAL A 343 1.89 28.89 15.65
N THR A 344 1.89 28.54 14.35
CA THR A 344 0.92 27.63 13.75
C THR A 344 1.62 26.53 12.96
N GLY A 345 0.96 25.38 12.87
CA GLY A 345 1.47 24.22 12.15
C GLY A 345 0.34 23.29 11.72
N SER A 346 0.70 22.17 11.08
CA SER A 346 -0.29 21.14 10.76
C SER A 346 0.33 19.75 10.69
N VAL A 347 -0.46 18.75 11.06
CA VAL A 347 -0.13 17.32 10.97
C VAL A 347 -1.00 16.66 9.90
N MET A 348 -0.37 15.90 9.01
CA MET A 348 -1.05 15.09 8.01
C MET A 348 -0.97 13.61 8.37
N VAL A 349 -2.11 12.91 8.27
CA VAL A 349 -2.20 11.45 8.42
C VAL A 349 -3.16 10.88 7.38
N GLY A 350 -2.67 10.02 6.48
CA GLY A 350 -3.53 9.37 5.47
C GLY A 350 -4.33 10.34 4.60
N GLY A 351 -3.75 11.50 4.24
CA GLY A 351 -4.40 12.55 3.44
C GLY A 351 -5.35 13.47 4.22
N ARG A 352 -5.55 13.27 5.52
CA ARG A 352 -6.26 14.20 6.42
C ARG A 352 -5.28 15.16 7.07
N VAL A 353 -5.70 16.41 7.29
CA VAL A 353 -4.89 17.48 7.89
C VAL A 353 -5.56 17.91 9.20
N LEU A 354 -4.74 18.07 10.25
CA LEU A 354 -5.11 18.59 11.55
C LEU A 354 -4.28 19.84 11.84
N ASP A 355 -4.91 20.94 12.23
CA ASP A 355 -4.23 22.19 12.51
C ASP A 355 -3.65 22.21 13.94
N LEU A 356 -2.50 22.86 14.10
CA LEU A 356 -1.80 23.06 15.37
C LEU A 356 -1.64 24.55 15.65
N SER A 357 -1.81 24.97 16.91
CA SER A 357 -1.60 26.36 17.35
C SER A 357 -0.96 26.44 18.72
N ALA A 358 -0.16 27.48 18.95
CA ALA A 358 0.28 27.89 20.28
C ALA A 358 0.56 29.41 20.29
N ASN A 359 0.39 30.05 21.44
CA ASN A 359 0.85 31.42 21.67
C ASN A 359 2.21 31.37 22.37
N VAL A 360 3.21 32.15 21.95
CA VAL A 360 4.53 32.16 22.63
C VAL A 360 4.70 33.47 23.39
N LEU A 361 4.90 33.37 24.71
CA LEU A 361 5.03 34.56 25.57
C LEU A 361 6.28 35.36 25.19
N ALA A 362 6.13 36.68 25.04
CA ALA A 362 7.16 37.61 24.55
C ALA A 362 8.33 37.86 25.53
N THR A 363 8.21 37.47 26.79
CA THR A 363 9.31 37.55 27.76
C THR A 363 9.19 36.45 28.80
N PRO A 364 10.23 35.64 29.04
CA PRO A 364 10.22 34.63 30.08
C PRO A 364 10.10 35.29 31.47
N CYS A 365 9.39 34.64 32.39
CA CYS A 365 9.17 35.11 33.76
C CYS A 365 10.50 35.39 34.49
N VAL A 366 11.50 34.55 34.24
CA VAL A 366 12.88 34.72 34.71
C VAL A 366 13.82 34.95 33.54
N ALA A 367 14.43 36.13 33.49
CA ALA A 367 15.45 36.46 32.49
C ALA A 367 16.84 36.03 32.98
N VAL A 368 17.62 35.42 32.09
CA VAL A 368 18.97 34.93 32.39
C VAL A 368 20.01 35.69 31.57
N THR A 369 20.98 36.29 32.26
CA THR A 369 22.17 36.87 31.65
C THR A 369 23.37 36.03 32.06
N ALA A 370 23.90 35.22 31.15
CA ALA A 370 25.06 34.37 31.38
C ALA A 370 26.18 34.70 30.39
N PRO A 371 27.46 34.57 30.77
CA PRO A 371 28.55 34.69 29.82
C PRO A 371 28.55 33.47 28.88
N PRO A 372 28.85 33.67 27.58
CA PRO A 372 28.87 32.58 26.60
C PRO A 372 30.06 31.62 26.78
N SER A 373 31.08 32.01 27.56
CA SER A 373 32.28 31.21 27.80
C SER A 373 32.97 31.61 29.11
N LEU A 374 33.66 30.67 29.76
CA LEU A 374 34.62 30.98 30.83
C LEU A 374 35.92 31.61 30.29
N GLY A 375 36.16 31.50 29.00
CA GLY A 375 37.34 32.03 28.29
C GLY A 375 38.35 30.93 27.93
N THR A 376 39.53 31.37 27.47
CA THR A 376 40.66 30.52 27.11
C THR A 376 41.79 30.69 28.12
N TRP A 377 42.42 29.60 28.59
CA TRP A 377 43.55 29.67 29.51
C TRP A 377 44.58 28.55 29.27
N SER A 378 45.75 28.64 29.91
CA SER A 378 46.87 27.69 29.74
C SER A 378 46.73 26.43 30.61
N PRO A 379 47.29 25.28 30.21
CA PRO A 379 47.29 24.06 31.00
C PRO A 379 47.81 24.28 32.42
N GLY A 380 47.06 23.82 33.42
CA GLY A 380 47.44 23.92 34.84
C GLY A 380 47.03 25.21 35.55
N CYS A 381 46.50 26.22 34.86
CA CYS A 381 45.89 27.39 35.50
C CYS A 381 44.36 27.17 35.68
N ALA A 382 43.73 27.79 36.68
CA ALA A 382 42.27 27.82 36.83
C ALA A 382 41.69 29.14 36.29
N PRO A 383 40.55 29.14 35.58
CA PRO A 383 39.97 30.36 35.05
C PRO A 383 39.34 31.23 36.16
N PRO A 384 39.26 32.56 35.98
CA PRO A 384 38.49 33.41 36.87
C PRO A 384 37.00 33.03 36.82
N ALA A 385 36.36 32.94 37.99
CA ALA A 385 34.93 32.65 38.08
C ALA A 385 34.11 33.72 37.35
N ARG A 386 33.03 33.30 36.69
CA ARG A 386 32.15 34.17 35.92
C ARG A 386 30.77 34.26 36.56
N THR A 387 30.25 35.47 36.67
CA THR A 387 28.92 35.72 37.23
C THR A 387 27.83 35.44 36.21
N VAL A 388 26.85 34.61 36.57
CA VAL A 388 25.55 34.49 35.88
C VAL A 388 24.50 35.24 36.69
N VAL A 389 23.65 36.02 36.03
CA VAL A 389 22.60 36.82 36.67
C VAL A 389 21.22 36.28 36.27
N LEU A 390 20.40 35.95 37.27
CA LEU A 390 18.97 35.67 37.10
C LEU A 390 18.19 36.93 37.51
N THR A 391 17.24 37.37 36.68
CA THR A 391 16.38 38.52 36.95
C THR A 391 14.94 38.05 36.98
N ASN A 392 14.29 38.18 38.13
CA ASN A 392 12.88 37.90 38.26
C ASN A 392 12.08 39.04 37.62
N ARG A 393 11.38 38.76 36.51
CA ARG A 393 10.44 39.69 35.85
C ARG A 393 8.98 39.35 36.14
N CYS A 394 8.72 38.32 36.94
CA CYS A 394 7.39 37.95 37.40
C CYS A 394 6.82 39.05 38.31
N ALA A 395 5.49 39.15 38.38
CA ALA A 395 4.80 40.06 39.28
C ALA A 395 4.99 39.70 40.77
N GLN A 396 5.28 38.43 41.07
CA GLN A 396 5.50 37.91 42.42
C GLN A 396 6.95 37.49 42.65
N ALA A 397 7.32 37.26 43.91
CA ALA A 397 8.64 36.76 44.27
C ALA A 397 8.79 35.28 43.88
N VAL A 398 9.95 34.89 43.37
CA VAL A 398 10.27 33.50 42.98
C VAL A 398 11.33 32.90 43.89
N GLN A 399 11.44 31.57 43.93
CA GLN A 399 12.41 30.85 44.77
C GLN A 399 13.41 30.08 43.91
N LEU A 400 14.70 30.46 43.95
CA LEU A 400 15.77 29.63 43.38
C LEU A 400 16.01 28.45 44.34
N THR A 401 15.65 27.23 43.93
CA THR A 401 15.65 26.04 44.79
C THR A 401 16.83 25.11 44.52
N ARG A 402 17.35 25.08 43.29
CA ARG A 402 18.52 24.28 42.91
C ARG A 402 19.43 25.04 41.96
N LEU A 403 20.73 24.86 42.13
CA LEU A 403 21.75 25.29 41.19
C LEU A 403 22.80 24.19 41.05
N SER A 404 23.18 23.84 39.83
CA SER A 404 24.20 22.82 39.55
C SER A 404 24.92 23.11 38.24
N ALA A 405 26.11 22.55 38.06
CA ALA A 405 26.83 22.50 36.79
C ALA A 405 27.35 21.09 36.56
N ALA A 406 27.30 20.62 35.31
CA ALA A 406 27.74 19.29 34.92
C ALA A 406 28.36 19.31 33.51
N PRO A 407 29.32 18.44 33.20
CA PRO A 407 29.93 17.45 34.10
C PRO A 407 30.91 18.09 35.12
N GLU A 408 31.27 17.36 36.17
CA GLU A 408 32.43 17.73 37.01
C GLU A 408 33.68 17.89 36.11
N PRO A 409 34.59 18.84 36.39
CA PRO A 409 34.74 19.64 37.62
C PRO A 409 34.10 21.05 37.56
N PHE A 410 33.11 21.28 36.70
CA PHE A 410 32.39 22.55 36.67
C PHE A 410 31.48 22.69 37.89
N MET A 411 31.52 23.85 38.53
CA MET A 411 30.75 24.16 39.73
C MET A 411 29.95 25.44 39.51
N ALA A 412 28.69 25.40 39.92
CA ALA A 412 27.87 26.59 40.07
C ALA A 412 27.69 26.83 41.57
N SER A 413 28.34 27.87 42.10
CA SER A 413 28.24 28.23 43.51
C SER A 413 27.19 29.34 43.67
N PRO A 414 26.03 29.03 44.26
CA PRO A 414 25.13 30.06 44.74
C PRO A 414 25.67 30.56 46.09
N GLY A 415 25.13 31.65 46.61
CA GLY A 415 25.08 31.80 48.08
C GLY A 415 24.21 30.71 48.71
N SER A 416 23.71 30.93 49.92
CA SER A 416 22.71 30.04 50.54
C SER A 416 21.48 29.81 49.65
N LEU A 417 21.09 28.54 49.44
CA LEU A 417 19.82 28.11 48.83
C LEU A 417 18.89 27.48 49.89
N PRO A 418 17.56 27.55 49.75
CA PRO A 418 16.81 28.27 48.70
C PRO A 418 16.95 29.79 48.85
N ARG A 419 16.81 30.51 47.74
CA ARG A 419 16.96 31.97 47.71
C ARG A 419 15.76 32.65 47.05
N THR A 420 15.08 33.50 47.81
CA THR A 420 13.99 34.33 47.30
C THR A 420 14.53 35.47 46.43
N ILE A 421 13.95 35.65 45.25
CA ILE A 421 14.21 36.77 44.34
C ILE A 421 12.91 37.57 44.24
N ALA A 422 12.89 38.79 44.81
CA ALA A 422 11.72 39.66 44.73
C ALA A 422 11.37 40.04 43.27
N ALA A 423 10.12 40.45 43.03
CA ALA A 423 9.71 40.94 41.72
C ALA A 423 10.63 42.08 41.25
N ASN A 424 11.08 42.01 39.99
CA ASN A 424 12.04 42.92 39.36
C ASN A 424 13.45 42.96 39.99
N ALA A 425 13.79 42.01 40.87
CA ALA A 425 15.12 41.89 41.45
C ALA A 425 16.01 40.91 40.67
N SER A 426 17.32 41.05 40.82
CA SER A 426 18.31 40.17 40.21
C SER A 426 19.18 39.48 41.26
N VAL A 427 19.62 38.26 40.97
CA VAL A 427 20.59 37.51 41.75
C VAL A 427 21.73 37.01 40.88
N GLY A 428 22.97 37.21 41.35
CA GLY A 428 24.17 36.64 40.73
C GLY A 428 24.62 35.34 41.42
N PHE A 429 25.09 34.37 40.65
CA PHE A 429 25.85 33.20 41.12
C PHE A 429 27.15 33.02 40.33
N GLN A 430 28.14 32.37 40.93
CA GLN A 430 29.45 32.17 40.31
C GLN A 430 29.51 30.82 39.59
N LEU A 431 29.95 30.84 38.35
CA LEU A 431 30.28 29.67 37.56
C LEU A 431 31.80 29.54 37.49
N SER A 432 32.33 28.42 37.96
CA SER A 432 33.76 28.15 38.04
C SER A 432 34.09 26.70 37.66
N THR A 433 35.37 26.40 37.49
CA THR A 433 35.87 25.06 37.23
C THR A 433 37.29 24.95 37.79
N THR A 434 37.77 23.74 38.07
CA THR A 434 39.17 23.50 38.47
C THR A 434 40.08 23.43 37.24
N ALA A 435 41.37 23.10 37.42
CA ALA A 435 42.27 22.84 36.30
C ALA A 435 41.70 21.73 35.40
N LEU A 436 41.56 22.02 34.12
CA LEU A 436 41.06 21.11 33.08
C LEU A 436 42.23 20.65 32.18
N PRO A 437 42.16 19.44 31.58
CA PRO A 437 43.07 19.03 30.52
C PRO A 437 42.99 19.97 29.32
N ALA A 438 44.00 19.94 28.45
CA ALA A 438 43.94 20.69 27.19
C ALA A 438 42.76 20.23 26.31
N GLY A 439 42.21 21.17 25.54
CA GLY A 439 41.05 20.94 24.67
C GLY A 439 39.85 21.84 24.97
N GLU A 440 38.77 21.61 24.20
CA GLU A 440 37.49 22.29 24.39
C GLU A 440 36.63 21.49 25.37
N HIS A 441 36.14 22.16 26.40
CA HIS A 441 35.28 21.60 27.43
C HIS A 441 33.94 22.31 27.39
N ARG A 442 32.86 21.53 27.50
CA ARG A 442 31.50 22.05 27.58
C ARG A 442 30.90 21.60 28.89
N ALA A 443 30.19 22.52 29.52
CA ALA A 443 29.35 22.21 30.67
C ALA A 443 27.99 22.85 30.51
N THR A 444 27.00 22.25 31.15
CA THR A 444 25.66 22.83 31.29
C THR A 444 25.47 23.21 32.73
N TRP A 445 25.16 24.48 32.99
CA TRP A 445 24.64 24.87 34.29
C TRP A 445 23.11 24.82 34.27
N THR A 446 22.52 24.41 35.40
CA THR A 446 21.08 24.28 35.59
C THR A 446 20.66 25.07 36.83
N ALA A 447 19.67 25.94 36.68
CA ALA A 447 18.97 26.60 37.78
C ALA A 447 17.50 26.18 37.79
N GLU A 448 17.00 25.68 38.93
CA GLU A 448 15.58 25.40 39.16
C GLU A 448 14.97 26.54 39.98
N VAL A 449 13.95 27.19 39.42
CA VAL A 449 13.24 28.31 40.03
C VAL A 449 11.79 27.93 40.21
N GLN A 450 11.30 27.94 41.44
CA GLN A 450 9.89 27.74 41.72
C GLN A 450 9.14 29.05 41.49
N THR A 451 8.17 29.03 40.56
CA THR A 451 7.23 30.12 40.26
C THR A 451 5.80 29.69 40.59
N ASP A 452 4.85 30.62 40.50
CA ASP A 452 3.41 30.36 40.71
C ASP A 452 2.81 29.46 39.61
N PHE A 453 3.48 29.36 38.46
CA PHE A 453 3.09 28.51 37.34
C PHE A 453 3.69 27.10 37.42
N GLY A 454 4.60 26.86 38.38
CA GLY A 454 5.31 25.60 38.56
C GLY A 454 6.84 25.78 38.65
N PRO A 455 7.60 24.68 38.72
CA PRO A 455 9.06 24.74 38.68
C PRO A 455 9.56 25.03 37.25
N GLU A 456 10.26 26.15 37.08
CA GLU A 456 11.01 26.52 35.87
C GLU A 456 12.45 25.99 35.97
N VAL A 457 12.98 25.48 34.85
CA VAL A 457 14.36 24.94 34.79
C VAL A 457 15.13 25.65 33.69
N HIS A 458 16.08 26.49 34.07
CA HIS A 458 16.97 27.17 33.13
C HIS A 458 18.24 26.37 32.93
N ARG A 459 18.52 26.00 31.68
CA ARG A 459 19.79 25.38 31.28
C ARG A 459 20.48 26.22 30.22
N ARG A 460 21.78 26.46 30.40
CA ARG A 460 22.63 27.05 29.37
C ARG A 460 23.97 26.33 29.34
N GLU A 461 24.46 26.19 28.12
CA GLU A 461 25.79 25.68 27.87
C GLU A 461 26.83 26.78 28.10
N VAL A 462 27.95 26.40 28.71
CA VAL A 462 29.14 27.23 28.84
C VAL A 462 30.31 26.47 28.21
N SER A 463 31.07 27.16 27.37
CA SER A 463 32.32 26.63 26.84
C SER A 463 33.52 27.11 27.65
N ALA A 464 34.54 26.28 27.69
CA ALA A 464 35.83 26.54 28.28
C ALA A 464 36.89 25.97 27.34
N ARG A 465 37.96 26.72 27.08
CA ARG A 465 39.06 26.23 26.23
C ARG A 465 40.36 26.25 27.01
N VAL A 466 41.01 25.10 27.13
CA VAL A 466 42.38 25.00 27.64
C VAL A 466 43.31 24.83 26.45
N ALA A 467 44.24 25.76 26.27
CA ALA A 467 45.19 25.71 25.16
C ALA A 467 46.06 24.44 25.27
N ASP A 468 46.35 23.76 24.16
CA ASP A 468 47.30 22.64 24.15
C ASP A 468 48.71 23.15 24.42
N GLY A 469 49.32 22.72 25.52
CA GLY A 469 50.76 22.84 25.75
C GLY A 469 51.47 21.89 24.79
N GLY A 470 51.78 22.38 23.59
CA GLY A 470 52.17 21.54 22.46
C GLY A 470 53.39 20.65 22.72
N ARG A 471 53.19 19.34 22.56
CA ARG A 471 54.23 18.40 22.11
C ARG A 471 53.67 17.65 20.91
N GLU A 472 53.89 18.19 19.71
CA GLU A 472 53.49 17.54 18.46
C GLU A 472 54.70 16.89 17.78
N VAL A 473 54.54 15.64 17.37
CA VAL A 473 55.39 14.95 16.39
C VAL A 473 54.49 14.68 15.18
N GLN A 474 54.59 15.47 14.11
CA GLN A 474 53.82 15.24 12.88
C GLN A 474 54.68 14.61 11.78
N ARG A 475 54.08 13.65 11.04
CA ARG A 475 54.64 12.98 9.85
C ARG A 475 54.13 13.64 8.57
N ALA A 476 54.96 13.62 7.51
CA ALA A 476 54.62 14.11 6.16
C ALA A 476 53.37 13.43 5.58
N LEU A 477 52.55 14.16 4.83
CA LEU A 477 51.38 13.63 4.11
C LEU A 477 51.85 12.79 2.91
N GLU A 478 51.33 11.56 2.79
CA GLU A 478 51.74 10.57 1.76
C GLU A 478 50.69 10.39 0.63
N LYS A 479 49.56 11.12 0.66
CA LYS A 479 48.40 10.94 -0.24
C LYS A 479 47.91 12.24 -0.90
N VAL A 480 47.52 12.18 -2.17
CA VAL A 480 47.00 13.34 -2.95
C VAL A 480 45.82 12.94 -3.84
N ASP A 481 44.77 13.77 -3.92
CA ASP A 481 43.64 13.57 -4.83
C ASP A 481 43.60 14.68 -5.89
N VAL A 482 43.66 14.31 -7.17
CA VAL A 482 43.75 15.23 -8.31
C VAL A 482 42.47 15.12 -9.15
N LEU A 483 41.70 16.21 -9.23
CA LEU A 483 40.47 16.29 -10.04
C LEU A 483 40.70 17.18 -11.26
N VAL A 484 40.40 16.68 -12.45
CA VAL A 484 40.44 17.48 -13.70
C VAL A 484 39.02 17.72 -14.21
N VAL A 485 38.68 18.98 -14.49
CA VAL A 485 37.36 19.41 -14.95
C VAL A 485 37.47 20.05 -16.33
N PHE A 486 36.74 19.51 -17.30
CA PHE A 486 36.64 20.04 -18.66
C PHE A 486 35.34 20.80 -18.87
N ASP A 487 35.48 22.02 -19.38
CA ASP A 487 34.41 22.88 -19.85
C ASP A 487 34.38 22.89 -21.39
N GLN A 488 33.17 22.82 -21.94
CA GLN A 488 32.81 22.68 -23.37
C GLN A 488 33.87 23.20 -24.36
N PHE A 489 34.73 22.31 -24.88
CA PHE A 489 35.51 22.62 -26.09
C PHE A 489 36.04 21.37 -26.82
N ALA A 490 35.78 21.34 -28.14
CA ALA A 490 36.64 20.73 -29.16
C ALA A 490 37.04 21.88 -30.12
N PRO A 491 38.33 22.14 -30.42
CA PRO A 491 39.29 21.15 -30.86
C PRO A 491 40.70 21.32 -30.25
N ALA A 492 41.08 20.40 -29.38
CA ALA A 492 42.42 19.83 -29.32
C ALA A 492 42.34 18.54 -28.51
N ALA A 493 41.47 17.62 -28.96
CA ALA A 493 41.37 16.29 -28.35
C ALA A 493 42.77 15.70 -28.16
N SER A 494 43.68 15.87 -29.12
CA SER A 494 45.07 15.43 -29.03
C SER A 494 45.94 16.14 -27.98
N ALA A 495 45.87 17.47 -27.80
CA ALA A 495 46.74 18.18 -26.85
C ALA A 495 46.30 17.96 -25.39
N ALA A 496 44.99 17.97 -25.13
CA ALA A 496 44.44 17.62 -23.82
C ALA A 496 44.64 16.12 -23.49
N GLN A 497 44.47 15.23 -24.48
CA GLN A 497 44.82 13.80 -24.36
C GLN A 497 46.30 13.63 -24.01
N THR A 498 47.19 14.33 -24.71
CA THR A 498 48.64 14.26 -24.47
C THR A 498 49.00 14.84 -23.10
N GLY A 499 48.37 15.94 -22.70
CA GLY A 499 48.55 16.57 -21.39
C GLY A 499 48.09 15.69 -20.23
N LEU A 500 46.92 15.06 -20.34
CA LEU A 500 46.39 14.13 -19.34
C LEU A 500 47.21 12.83 -19.23
N ALA A 501 47.62 12.26 -20.37
CA ALA A 501 48.49 11.09 -20.39
C ALA A 501 49.85 11.41 -19.73
N SER A 502 50.38 12.62 -20.00
CA SER A 502 51.59 13.11 -19.36
C SER A 502 51.39 13.33 -17.86
N LEU A 503 50.27 13.90 -17.42
CA LEU A 503 49.92 14.07 -16.00
C LEU A 503 49.88 12.73 -15.27
N TYR A 504 49.17 11.74 -15.81
CA TYR A 504 49.07 10.42 -15.19
C TYR A 504 50.44 9.73 -15.09
N SER A 505 51.23 9.76 -16.17
CA SER A 505 52.59 9.22 -16.18
C SER A 505 53.46 9.91 -15.12
N LEU A 506 53.35 11.23 -15.00
CA LEU A 506 54.10 12.03 -14.05
C LEU A 506 53.67 11.72 -12.60
N LEU A 507 52.37 11.69 -12.30
CA LEU A 507 51.83 11.30 -10.98
C LEU A 507 52.28 9.89 -10.58
N SER A 508 52.23 8.94 -11.51
CA SER A 508 52.66 7.55 -11.29
C SER A 508 54.16 7.45 -10.94
N ASN A 509 54.97 8.38 -11.42
CA ASN A 509 56.40 8.45 -11.14
C ASN A 509 56.77 9.19 -9.83
N THR A 510 55.83 9.92 -9.19
CA THR A 510 56.11 10.63 -7.92
C THR A 510 56.26 9.69 -6.71
N GLY A 511 55.69 8.48 -6.79
CA GLY A 511 55.62 7.52 -5.68
C GLY A 511 54.64 7.92 -4.57
N VAL A 512 53.84 8.98 -4.74
CA VAL A 512 52.73 9.37 -3.86
C VAL A 512 51.52 8.47 -4.13
N ASP A 513 50.72 8.16 -3.11
CA ASP A 513 49.43 7.48 -3.29
C ASP A 513 48.39 8.48 -3.79
N PHE A 514 47.96 8.34 -5.05
CA PHE A 514 47.06 9.30 -5.68
C PHE A 514 45.74 8.71 -6.18
N HIS A 515 44.70 9.55 -6.15
CA HIS A 515 43.47 9.38 -6.93
C HIS A 515 43.44 10.42 -8.05
N LEU A 516 43.21 10.00 -9.30
CA LEU A 516 42.98 10.92 -10.42
C LEU A 516 41.54 10.77 -10.92
N GLY A 517 40.78 11.85 -10.82
CA GLY A 517 39.39 11.96 -11.25
C GLY A 517 39.23 12.88 -12.45
N LEU A 518 38.30 12.57 -13.33
CA LEU A 518 38.01 13.36 -14.53
C LEU A 518 36.51 13.66 -14.62
N VAL A 519 36.18 14.90 -14.94
CA VAL A 519 34.81 15.37 -15.13
C VAL A 519 34.70 16.07 -16.50
N ILE A 520 33.74 15.61 -17.31
CA ILE A 520 33.41 16.15 -18.63
C ILE A 520 31.90 16.44 -18.64
N SER A 521 31.47 17.62 -19.09
CA SER A 521 30.04 17.92 -19.23
C SER A 521 29.43 17.18 -20.44
N ASN A 522 28.36 16.41 -20.24
CA ASN A 522 27.56 15.81 -21.33
C ASN A 522 26.05 15.97 -21.06
N GLN A 523 25.26 15.92 -22.14
CA GLN A 523 24.02 16.64 -22.44
C GLN A 523 22.77 16.35 -21.59
N ASP A 524 22.66 15.29 -20.79
CA ASP A 524 21.29 14.88 -20.36
C ASP A 524 21.02 14.59 -18.88
N ASP A 525 21.95 14.69 -17.91
CA ASP A 525 21.53 14.48 -16.48
C ASP A 525 22.51 14.97 -15.40
N GLY A 526 23.55 15.73 -15.73
CA GLY A 526 24.60 16.07 -14.75
C GLY A 526 25.17 14.82 -14.06
N VAL A 527 25.28 13.72 -14.82
CA VAL A 527 25.90 12.48 -14.37
C VAL A 527 27.39 12.71 -14.32
N LEU A 528 27.96 12.65 -13.11
CA LEU A 528 29.40 12.53 -12.92
C LEU A 528 29.85 11.21 -13.58
N SER A 529 30.35 11.29 -14.81
CA SER A 529 30.89 10.12 -15.49
C SER A 529 32.35 9.91 -15.08
N PHE A 530 32.51 9.43 -13.85
CA PHE A 530 33.77 8.89 -13.37
C PHE A 530 34.07 7.61 -14.14
N THR A 531 35.00 7.65 -15.07
CA THR A 531 35.38 6.48 -15.87
C THR A 531 36.73 5.94 -15.44
N PRO A 532 36.95 4.61 -15.47
CA PRO A 532 36.12 3.59 -16.14
C PRO A 532 34.93 3.03 -15.32
N VAL A 533 33.93 2.49 -16.01
CA VAL A 533 32.74 1.84 -15.42
C VAL A 533 33.16 0.74 -14.46
N GLY A 534 32.96 0.97 -13.16
CA GLY A 534 33.29 0.03 -12.07
C GLY A 534 34.28 0.58 -11.04
N THR A 535 35.11 1.56 -11.39
CA THR A 535 36.03 2.25 -10.45
C THR A 535 36.02 3.76 -10.73
N PRO A 536 35.62 4.62 -9.78
CA PRO A 536 35.32 6.02 -10.10
C PRO A 536 36.56 6.93 -10.24
N TRP A 537 37.77 6.38 -10.15
CA TRP A 537 39.02 7.12 -10.32
C TRP A 537 40.12 6.14 -10.67
N LEU A 538 41.22 6.68 -11.15
CA LEU A 538 42.44 5.92 -11.35
C LEU A 538 43.31 6.06 -10.12
N SER A 539 43.69 4.92 -9.56
CA SER A 539 44.72 4.83 -8.53
C SER A 539 46.05 4.46 -9.18
N ARG A 540 47.12 4.55 -8.39
CA ARG A 540 48.47 4.12 -8.77
C ARG A 540 48.53 2.70 -9.37
N ASP A 541 47.63 1.81 -8.95
CA ASP A 541 47.65 0.39 -9.33
C ASP A 541 46.75 0.06 -10.55
N ALA A 542 46.03 1.05 -11.09
CA ALA A 542 45.18 0.86 -12.26
C ALA A 542 46.04 0.82 -13.54
N GLY A 543 46.28 -0.36 -14.11
CA GLY A 543 47.13 -0.57 -15.29
C GLY A 543 46.87 0.38 -16.47
N SER A 544 47.94 0.76 -17.17
CA SER A 544 48.07 1.96 -18.03
C SER A 544 47.20 2.05 -19.28
N ASP A 545 46.63 0.97 -19.82
CA ASP A 545 46.35 0.93 -21.27
C ASP A 545 44.90 0.71 -21.74
N VAL A 546 43.91 0.47 -20.88
CA VAL A 546 42.57 0.06 -21.39
C VAL A 546 41.42 1.05 -21.11
N ALA A 547 41.57 1.99 -20.19
CA ALA A 547 40.46 2.90 -19.84
C ALA A 547 40.48 4.24 -20.60
N TRP A 548 41.65 4.79 -20.93
CA TRP A 548 41.79 6.21 -21.24
C TRP A 548 41.26 6.66 -22.61
N GLN A 549 41.44 5.85 -23.67
CA GLN A 549 41.01 6.24 -25.02
C GLN A 549 39.48 6.25 -25.17
N THR A 550 38.77 5.39 -24.43
CA THR A 550 37.30 5.30 -24.47
C THR A 550 36.62 6.51 -23.81
N VAL A 551 37.29 7.13 -22.84
CA VAL A 551 36.77 8.28 -22.07
C VAL A 551 36.76 9.56 -22.90
N LEU A 552 37.79 9.76 -23.73
CA LEU A 552 37.96 10.97 -24.52
C LEU A 552 37.19 10.91 -25.85
N ALA A 553 36.75 9.73 -26.29
CA ALA A 553 35.99 9.54 -27.52
C ALA A 553 34.51 9.98 -27.44
N ASN A 554 33.94 10.11 -26.25
CA ASN A 554 32.50 10.37 -26.04
C ASN A 554 32.16 11.79 -25.54
N GLY A 555 33.16 12.68 -25.39
CA GLY A 555 33.00 14.01 -24.77
C GLY A 555 32.67 15.13 -25.76
N GLY A 556 31.58 15.02 -26.53
CA GLY A 556 31.11 16.07 -27.44
C GLY A 556 29.78 16.66 -26.97
N GLY A 557 29.82 17.63 -26.06
CA GLY A 557 28.63 18.40 -25.63
C GLY A 557 28.72 19.86 -26.08
N SER A 558 27.65 20.37 -26.69
CA SER A 558 27.59 21.68 -27.34
C SER A 558 26.69 22.71 -26.63
N GLN A 559 26.56 22.67 -25.30
CA GLN A 559 25.71 23.63 -24.57
C GLN A 559 26.42 24.36 -23.42
N PRO A 560 26.22 25.70 -23.32
CA PRO A 560 26.89 26.52 -22.35
C PRO A 560 26.34 26.38 -20.92
N GLY A 561 27.23 26.40 -19.91
CA GLY A 561 26.88 26.64 -18.50
C GLY A 561 26.89 25.46 -17.51
N GLN A 562 27.39 24.27 -17.85
CA GLN A 562 27.30 23.08 -16.95
C GLN A 562 28.61 22.56 -16.32
N GLY A 563 29.78 23.13 -16.64
CA GLY A 563 31.06 22.72 -16.04
C GLY A 563 31.10 22.90 -14.51
N LEU A 564 30.45 23.96 -14.01
CA LEU A 564 30.44 24.35 -12.60
C LEU A 564 29.56 23.44 -11.72
N GLY A 565 28.40 23.02 -12.21
CA GLY A 565 27.54 22.08 -11.49
C GLY A 565 28.20 20.71 -11.29
N SER A 566 29.04 20.31 -12.24
CA SER A 566 29.81 19.07 -12.17
C SER A 566 30.97 19.17 -11.16
N LEU A 567 31.63 20.33 -11.08
CA LEU A 567 32.62 20.64 -10.04
C LEU A 567 32.00 20.59 -8.62
N ILE A 568 30.82 21.20 -8.42
CA ILE A 568 30.12 21.18 -7.12
C ILE A 568 29.79 19.76 -6.71
N LYS A 569 29.26 18.94 -7.62
CA LYS A 569 28.96 17.53 -7.35
C LYS A 569 30.24 16.73 -7.04
N ALA A 570 31.35 16.98 -7.73
CA ALA A 570 32.62 16.29 -7.46
C ALA A 570 33.20 16.67 -6.07
N LEU A 571 33.07 17.92 -5.66
CA LEU A 571 33.51 18.42 -4.34
C LEU A 571 32.50 18.19 -3.21
N SER A 572 31.36 17.54 -3.50
CA SER A 572 30.30 17.29 -2.52
C SER A 572 30.59 16.06 -1.64
N ASP A 573 29.61 15.64 -0.85
CA ASP A 573 29.72 14.55 0.13
C ASP A 573 30.34 13.26 -0.47
N PRO A 574 31.13 12.47 0.29
CA PRO A 574 31.65 11.18 -0.14
C PRO A 574 30.61 10.23 -0.74
N THR A 575 29.36 10.30 -0.28
CA THR A 575 28.24 9.51 -0.82
C THR A 575 27.82 9.95 -2.23
N ILE A 576 28.07 11.20 -2.60
CA ILE A 576 27.72 11.81 -3.89
C ILE A 576 28.92 11.75 -4.85
N ASN A 577 30.15 11.98 -4.36
CA ASN A 577 31.38 11.89 -5.15
C ASN A 577 31.97 10.45 -5.22
N ARG A 578 31.24 9.47 -4.68
CA ARG A 578 31.62 8.04 -4.59
C ARG A 578 32.91 7.74 -3.82
N GLY A 579 33.31 8.63 -2.91
CA GLY A 579 34.51 8.47 -2.07
C GLY A 579 35.80 8.95 -2.74
N PHE A 580 35.69 9.82 -3.76
CA PHE A 580 36.85 10.34 -4.48
C PHE A 580 37.82 11.09 -3.57
N PHE A 581 37.33 12.08 -2.82
CA PHE A 581 38.13 12.87 -1.88
C PHE A 581 38.32 12.15 -0.55
N ARG A 582 39.58 11.93 -0.19
CA ARG A 582 40.02 11.33 1.07
C ARG A 582 40.32 12.42 2.09
N ALA A 583 39.80 12.26 3.31
CA ALA A 583 39.99 13.23 4.39
C ALA A 583 41.47 13.35 4.86
N ASP A 584 42.31 12.38 4.49
CA ASP A 584 43.74 12.29 4.80
C ASP A 584 44.65 12.58 3.59
N ALA A 585 44.11 13.10 2.49
CA ALA A 585 44.86 13.49 1.29
C ALA A 585 44.81 15.01 1.03
N SER A 586 45.84 15.57 0.41
CA SER A 586 45.78 16.93 -0.15
C SER A 586 45.01 16.92 -1.47
N SER A 587 44.23 17.97 -1.74
CA SER A 587 43.40 18.04 -2.95
C SER A 587 43.94 19.02 -3.99
N VAL A 588 44.03 18.59 -5.24
CA VAL A 588 44.41 19.43 -6.39
C VAL A 588 43.28 19.41 -7.41
N VAL A 589 42.84 20.57 -7.86
CA VAL A 589 41.79 20.71 -8.89
C VAL A 589 42.37 21.45 -10.09
N VAL A 590 42.21 20.88 -11.28
CA VAL A 590 42.63 21.49 -12.55
C VAL A 590 41.39 21.75 -13.40
N MET A 591 41.10 23.02 -13.66
CA MET A 591 39.97 23.44 -14.50
C MET A 591 40.49 23.81 -15.88
N ILE A 592 39.86 23.28 -16.93
CA ILE A 592 40.24 23.52 -18.33
C ILE A 592 38.99 24.02 -19.07
N GLY A 593 39.02 25.24 -19.60
CA GLY A 593 37.83 25.82 -20.21
C GLY A 593 38.03 27.11 -20.99
N SER A 594 36.96 27.57 -21.63
CA SER A 594 36.86 28.92 -22.22
C SER A 594 35.90 29.77 -21.39
N SER A 595 36.12 31.08 -21.34
CA SER A 595 35.61 31.93 -20.27
C SER A 595 34.16 32.41 -20.39
N ALA A 596 33.39 31.95 -21.38
CA ALA A 596 32.08 32.52 -21.69
C ALA A 596 30.94 32.15 -20.69
N ASP A 597 31.14 31.14 -19.84
CA ASP A 597 30.02 30.45 -19.18
C ASP A 597 30.03 30.43 -17.65
N HIS A 598 31.01 31.07 -17.01
CA HIS A 598 31.23 30.97 -15.55
C HIS A 598 30.58 32.13 -14.76
N GLY A 599 29.57 32.78 -15.33
CA GLY A 599 28.92 33.95 -14.75
C GLY A 599 27.57 33.63 -14.12
N GLU A 600 27.52 33.08 -12.90
CA GLU A 600 26.31 33.13 -12.07
C GLU A 600 26.57 33.65 -10.64
N PRO A 601 25.65 34.43 -10.04
CA PRO A 601 25.86 35.11 -8.75
C PRO A 601 25.74 34.21 -7.50
N GLY A 602 25.79 32.88 -7.65
CA GLY A 602 25.55 31.92 -6.57
C GLY A 602 26.80 31.37 -5.87
N LEU A 603 28.01 31.63 -6.38
CA LEU A 603 29.22 30.94 -5.88
C LEU A 603 30.07 31.67 -4.86
N ASP A 604 29.94 32.99 -4.69
CA ASP A 604 30.67 33.71 -3.63
C ASP A 604 30.34 33.08 -2.25
N THR A 605 29.13 32.54 -2.06
CA THR A 605 28.68 31.86 -0.83
C THR A 605 29.03 30.37 -0.75
N GLN A 606 29.23 29.66 -1.88
CA GLN A 606 29.44 28.21 -1.88
C GLN A 606 30.91 27.80 -1.97
N VAL A 607 31.76 28.60 -2.62
CA VAL A 607 33.23 28.41 -2.60
C VAL A 607 33.81 28.78 -1.24
N LEU A 608 33.26 29.79 -0.56
CA LEU A 608 33.65 30.09 0.82
C LEU A 608 33.10 29.07 1.85
N ALA A 609 32.22 28.17 1.41
CA ALA A 609 31.64 27.08 2.22
C ALA A 609 32.24 25.70 1.86
N PHE A 610 33.53 25.64 1.50
CA PHE A 610 34.27 24.37 1.45
C PHE A 610 34.05 23.60 2.75
N ARG A 611 33.49 22.39 2.64
CA ARG A 611 33.16 21.55 3.80
C ARG A 611 34.39 21.25 4.68
N PRO A 612 34.17 20.98 5.99
CA PRO A 612 35.18 20.37 6.85
C PRO A 612 35.50 18.97 6.34
N GLY A 613 36.63 18.80 5.65
CA GLY A 613 37.09 17.49 5.16
C GLY A 613 38.06 17.55 3.98
N VAL A 614 37.99 18.57 3.13
CA VAL A 614 38.96 18.78 2.03
C VAL A 614 40.11 19.62 2.59
N ARG A 615 41.32 19.03 2.64
CA ARG A 615 42.53 19.69 3.14
C ARG A 615 43.43 20.14 1.98
N ASP A 616 44.07 21.29 2.15
CA ASP A 616 45.11 21.79 1.24
C ASP A 616 44.70 21.88 -0.24
N LEU A 617 43.49 22.40 -0.50
CA LEU A 617 42.96 22.55 -1.86
C LEU A 617 43.74 23.60 -2.67
N VAL A 618 44.29 23.19 -3.82
CA VAL A 618 44.90 24.10 -4.81
C VAL A 618 44.15 24.01 -6.14
N VAL A 619 43.70 25.15 -6.68
CA VAL A 619 42.99 25.21 -7.97
C VAL A 619 43.87 25.82 -9.04
N PHE A 620 44.12 25.07 -10.11
CA PHE A 620 44.78 25.52 -11.33
C PHE A 620 43.75 25.74 -12.44
N ALA A 621 43.91 26.79 -13.24
CA ALA A 621 43.02 27.09 -14.36
C ALA A 621 43.78 27.15 -15.69
N VAL A 622 43.18 26.59 -16.74
CA VAL A 622 43.71 26.54 -18.10
C VAL A 622 42.71 27.15 -19.06
N GLU A 623 43.15 28.20 -19.77
CA GLU A 623 42.30 29.00 -20.66
C GLU A 623 42.55 28.71 -22.13
N CYS A 624 41.52 28.19 -22.79
CA CYS A 624 41.51 27.92 -24.22
C CYS A 624 40.69 28.98 -24.96
N GLY A 625 41.36 29.98 -25.54
CA GLY A 625 40.79 30.85 -26.57
C GLY A 625 40.14 32.17 -26.12
N ALA A 626 39.54 32.26 -24.92
CA ALA A 626 38.95 33.49 -24.39
C ALA A 626 39.53 33.85 -23.00
N ALA A 627 39.51 35.14 -22.64
CA ALA A 627 40.14 35.65 -21.41
C ALA A 627 39.41 35.17 -20.15
N ALA A 628 40.14 34.64 -19.17
CA ALA A 628 39.72 34.22 -17.83
C ALA A 628 38.38 34.79 -17.33
N SER A 629 37.50 33.93 -16.81
CA SER A 629 36.40 34.48 -16.02
C SER A 629 36.96 35.11 -14.73
N ALA A 630 36.36 36.22 -14.28
CA ALA A 630 36.73 36.86 -13.01
C ALA A 630 36.67 35.87 -11.83
N MET A 631 35.83 34.84 -11.96
CA MET A 631 35.68 33.76 -11.01
C MET A 631 36.87 32.79 -11.00
N GLN A 632 37.35 32.34 -12.16
CA GLN A 632 38.56 31.50 -12.26
C GLN A 632 39.76 32.24 -11.64
N GLN A 633 39.88 33.54 -11.91
CA GLN A 633 40.94 34.38 -11.31
C GLN A 633 40.82 34.43 -9.78
N ARG A 634 39.61 34.60 -9.24
CA ARG A 634 39.36 34.58 -7.79
C ARG A 634 39.68 33.23 -7.15
N LEU A 635 39.28 32.12 -7.77
CA LEU A 635 39.52 30.76 -7.27
C LEU A 635 41.02 30.41 -7.21
N VAL A 636 41.74 30.68 -8.31
CA VAL A 636 43.19 30.49 -8.41
C VAL A 636 43.90 31.33 -7.35
N THR A 637 43.50 32.60 -7.19
CA THR A 637 44.07 33.51 -6.18
C THR A 637 43.77 33.05 -4.75
N ALA A 638 42.53 32.61 -4.47
CA ALA A 638 42.11 32.19 -3.13
C ALA A 638 42.77 30.88 -2.67
N THR A 639 43.18 30.02 -3.59
CA THR A 639 43.77 28.71 -3.30
C THR A 639 45.29 28.65 -3.54
N GLY A 640 45.89 29.76 -3.99
CA GLY A 640 47.33 29.85 -4.27
C GLY A 640 47.80 29.05 -5.49
N GLY A 641 46.90 28.74 -6.43
CA GLY A 641 47.23 28.05 -7.67
C GLY A 641 47.71 29.00 -8.77
N THR A 642 47.85 28.48 -9.99
CA THR A 642 48.26 29.26 -11.18
C THR A 642 47.26 29.16 -12.32
N MET A 643 47.29 30.16 -13.20
CA MET A 643 46.44 30.29 -14.38
C MET A 643 47.31 30.32 -15.63
N THR A 644 47.00 29.48 -16.62
CA THR A 644 47.83 29.25 -17.81
C THR A 644 46.97 29.21 -19.08
N SER A 645 47.51 29.58 -20.25
CA SER A 645 46.78 29.50 -21.53
C SER A 645 47.02 28.18 -22.28
N CYS A 646 46.07 27.73 -23.09
CA CYS A 646 46.17 26.48 -23.87
C CYS A 646 47.20 26.55 -25.00
N ALA A 647 47.59 27.76 -25.42
CA ALA A 647 48.60 27.99 -26.44
C ALA A 647 50.01 27.84 -25.83
N GLY A 648 50.47 26.60 -25.64
CA GLY A 648 51.90 26.27 -25.52
C GLY A 648 52.48 26.01 -24.13
N SER A 649 51.70 25.98 -23.05
CA SER A 649 52.24 25.90 -21.68
C SER A 649 51.68 24.75 -20.82
N TRP A 650 51.23 23.68 -21.47
CA TRP A 650 50.94 22.40 -20.79
C TRP A 650 52.09 21.89 -19.91
N PRO A 651 53.38 21.95 -20.34
CA PRO A 651 54.49 21.57 -19.47
C PRO A 651 54.57 22.41 -18.18
N THR A 652 54.25 23.70 -18.23
CA THR A 652 54.25 24.59 -17.06
C THR A 652 53.14 24.21 -16.09
N LEU A 653 51.92 24.01 -16.59
CA LEU A 653 50.81 23.51 -15.77
C LEU A 653 51.15 22.16 -15.13
N LEU A 654 51.71 21.23 -15.90
CA LEU A 654 52.11 19.92 -15.40
C LEU A 654 53.17 20.05 -14.31
N ASN A 655 54.16 20.95 -14.47
CA ASN A 655 55.16 21.24 -13.44
C ASN A 655 54.54 21.85 -12.18
N ASP A 656 53.58 22.77 -12.32
CA ASP A 656 52.90 23.41 -11.18
C ASP A 656 52.02 22.41 -10.41
N VAL A 657 51.25 21.58 -11.14
CA VAL A 657 50.46 20.49 -10.56
C VAL A 657 51.38 19.49 -9.86
N THR A 658 52.51 19.14 -10.49
CA THR A 658 53.53 18.26 -9.90
C THR A 658 54.14 18.87 -8.64
N ALA A 659 54.45 20.16 -8.65
CA ALA A 659 55.00 20.87 -7.51
C ALA A 659 53.98 20.94 -6.36
N ALA A 660 52.68 21.07 -6.65
CA ALA A 660 51.63 20.96 -5.64
C ALA A 660 51.53 19.53 -5.06
N VAL A 661 51.56 18.50 -5.93
CA VAL A 661 51.52 17.09 -5.53
C VAL A 661 52.75 16.70 -4.69
N ASN A 662 53.95 17.16 -5.08
CA ASN A 662 55.18 16.91 -4.33
C ASN A 662 55.30 17.80 -3.09
N GLY A 663 54.75 19.02 -3.13
CA GLY A 663 54.72 19.98 -2.02
C GLY A 663 53.90 19.50 -0.82
N ALA A 664 52.95 18.57 -1.02
CA ALA A 664 52.27 17.85 0.06
C ALA A 664 53.26 17.09 0.97
N ARG A 665 54.45 16.73 0.49
CA ARG A 665 55.51 16.08 1.29
C ARG A 665 56.31 17.04 2.18
N SER A 666 56.31 18.34 1.88
CA SER A 666 57.23 19.34 2.48
C SER A 666 56.54 20.46 3.25
N ARG A 667 55.21 20.46 3.32
CA ARG A 667 54.41 21.40 4.13
C ARG A 667 54.06 20.79 5.48
N MET A 668 54.56 21.38 6.56
CA MET A 668 54.15 21.09 7.93
C MET A 668 53.22 22.21 8.42
N LEU A 669 52.03 21.83 8.87
CA LEU A 669 51.07 22.75 9.49
C LEU A 669 51.44 22.93 10.95
N ILE A 670 51.93 24.11 11.31
CA ILE A 670 51.98 24.51 12.72
C ILE A 670 50.59 25.04 13.02
N SER A 671 49.86 24.39 13.93
CA SER A 671 48.46 24.75 14.21
C SER A 671 48.27 26.25 14.44
N SER A 672 47.11 26.78 14.06
CA SER A 672 46.79 28.21 14.05
C SER A 672 46.69 28.88 15.43
N ASP A 673 46.94 28.15 16.53
CA ASP A 673 46.71 28.61 17.91
C ASP A 673 47.99 28.62 18.77
N VAL A 674 49.15 29.00 18.20
CA VAL A 674 50.36 29.19 19.01
C VAL A 674 50.35 30.59 19.64
N ALA A 675 50.15 30.66 20.96
CA ALA A 675 50.36 31.89 21.72
C ALA A 675 51.81 32.38 21.57
N PRO A 676 52.09 33.69 21.62
CA PRO A 676 53.46 34.21 21.48
C PRO A 676 54.39 33.56 22.51
N GLY A 677 55.36 32.80 22.01
CA GLY A 677 56.36 32.08 22.78
C GLY A 677 57.62 31.82 21.95
N THR A 678 58.73 31.52 22.61
CA THR A 678 60.00 31.19 21.96
C THR A 678 59.96 29.76 21.41
N MET A 679 60.07 29.59 20.09
CA MET A 679 60.29 28.30 19.44
C MET A 679 61.79 27.98 19.40
N SER A 680 62.16 26.77 19.79
CA SER A 680 63.52 26.22 19.64
C SER A 680 63.46 25.07 18.63
N VAL A 681 64.17 25.19 17.51
CA VAL A 681 64.31 24.13 16.51
C VAL A 681 65.73 23.57 16.60
N THR A 682 65.87 22.26 16.82
CA THR A 682 67.18 21.59 16.86
C THR A 682 67.29 20.56 15.72
N GLY A 683 68.47 20.47 15.08
CA GLY A 683 68.77 19.45 14.08
C GLY A 683 68.92 19.89 12.61
N LEU A 684 68.81 21.18 12.29
CA LEU A 684 69.03 21.69 10.92
C LEU A 684 70.43 22.31 10.78
N ASN A 685 71.20 21.85 9.80
CA ASN A 685 72.49 22.42 9.42
C ASN A 685 72.40 23.14 8.06
N THR A 686 71.41 24.01 7.86
CA THR A 686 71.38 24.94 6.70
C THR A 686 70.54 26.17 7.02
N SER A 687 71.05 27.34 6.63
CA SER A 687 70.48 28.70 6.81
C SER A 687 69.29 29.03 5.90
N ALA A 688 68.48 28.04 5.49
CA ALA A 688 67.47 28.21 4.44
C ALA A 688 66.10 27.61 4.82
N TRP A 689 65.55 28.04 5.96
CA TRP A 689 64.13 27.84 6.28
C TRP A 689 63.42 29.19 6.24
N ALA A 690 62.16 29.18 5.80
CA ALA A 690 61.29 30.34 5.81
C ALA A 690 60.05 30.01 6.64
N TYR A 691 59.74 30.86 7.61
CA TYR A 691 58.51 30.80 8.37
C TYR A 691 57.55 31.89 7.88
N ALA A 692 56.38 31.48 7.42
CA ALA A 692 55.30 32.36 7.01
C ALA A 692 54.02 31.78 7.59
N ALA A 693 53.61 32.25 8.78
CA ALA A 693 52.45 31.72 9.50
C ALA A 693 51.23 31.55 8.57
N PRO A 694 50.57 30.37 8.56
CA PRO A 694 50.75 29.20 9.46
C PRO A 694 51.80 28.16 9.00
N TRP A 695 52.62 28.46 8.01
CA TRP A 695 53.47 27.48 7.30
C TRP A 695 54.94 27.55 7.69
N LEU A 696 55.53 26.35 7.85
CA LEU A 696 56.97 26.14 7.82
C LEU A 696 57.32 25.37 6.55
N THR A 697 58.17 25.97 5.70
CA THR A 697 58.65 25.33 4.47
C THR A 697 60.05 24.76 4.68
N ILE A 698 60.23 23.46 4.45
CA ILE A 698 61.52 22.77 4.59
C ILE A 698 61.93 22.17 3.24
N PRO A 699 63.16 22.40 2.75
CA PRO A 699 63.70 21.67 1.60
C PRO A 699 63.79 20.17 1.90
N GLU A 700 63.55 19.33 0.89
CA GLU A 700 63.39 17.87 1.02
C GLU A 700 64.37 17.18 2.00
N GLY A 701 63.81 16.49 2.99
CA GLY A 701 64.55 15.68 3.96
C GLY A 701 63.70 15.29 5.17
N ARG A 702 63.87 14.08 5.71
CA ARG A 702 63.20 13.65 6.96
C ARG A 702 63.80 14.43 8.14
N VAL A 703 63.08 15.42 8.66
CA VAL A 703 63.50 16.19 9.85
C VAL A 703 62.52 15.93 10.98
N ASN A 704 63.04 15.56 12.16
CA ASN A 704 62.27 15.52 13.41
C ASN A 704 62.44 16.89 14.11
N ILE A 705 61.33 17.56 14.42
CA ILE A 705 61.33 18.83 15.17
C ILE A 705 60.75 18.55 16.55
N GLU A 706 61.51 18.77 17.62
CA GLU A 706 60.97 18.85 18.99
C GLU A 706 60.88 20.33 19.42
N ALA A 707 59.66 20.82 19.64
CA ALA A 707 59.40 22.11 20.27
C ALA A 707 58.89 21.88 21.71
N THR A 708 59.44 22.62 22.68
CA THR A 708 59.00 22.56 24.09
C THR A 708 58.56 23.95 24.53
N PHE A 709 57.35 24.09 25.07
CA PHE A 709 56.81 25.36 25.58
C PHE A 709 56.65 25.30 27.11
N THR A 710 57.06 26.36 27.82
CA THR A 710 56.88 26.47 29.29
C THR A 710 55.91 27.63 29.58
N PRO A 711 54.69 27.39 30.10
CA PRO A 711 53.74 28.47 30.34
C PRO A 711 54.05 29.23 31.64
N VAL A 712 53.85 30.56 31.63
CA VAL A 712 53.86 31.44 32.82
C VAL A 712 52.39 31.83 33.08
N CYS A 713 51.77 31.38 34.19
CA CYS A 713 50.40 31.82 34.55
C CYS A 713 50.44 33.32 34.94
N ARG A 714 49.65 34.17 34.28
CA ARG A 714 49.32 35.52 34.74
C ARG A 714 47.81 35.65 34.88
#